data_AF-A0A498G8Z1-F1
#
_entry.id   AF-A0A498G8Z1-F1
#
_cell.length_a   1.000
_cell.length_b   1.000
_cell.length_c   1.000
_cell.angle_alpha   90.00
_cell.angle_beta   90.00
_cell.angle_gamma   90.00
#
_symmetry.space_group_name_H-M   'P 1'
#
loop_
_entity.id
_entity.type
_entity.pdbx_description
1 polymer ?
#
loop_
_entity_poly.entity_id
_entity_poly.type
_entity_poly.pdbx_seq_one_letter_code
_entity_poly.pdbx_strand_id
1 'polypeptide(L)'
;MAPRRRDLLSASAAMLTAGLAGCSGLQGSDETAAETQSAAETTTETSASAGTATTNTAVAAEWSAYRARVWDALALGVAGEPGSGSRVVQNTFARFEGANGEYGAHEMLEATGEKNYAGFEGALGSLRSDGLAAGDLDRAREAASRADSALANAQRTIVDGATADALDLQVLGAAAQNAAMAAAVADVGAAGTVAENVRSRFEDSAAYEAVEEASGDAYERFEAALEGIVSAAQSGDVEAVRTESGNALTAALDGSYAVAAAEAGAGTGHIAALQARGWDAAALAGAGGPPTAYAHAAALTVYRARVHDSAWLAAQGATDRAATMAGDVFAHFEGARAHEALEAADGDAYEGFESGLSALRTAIEAENASDVDDALGTVDSNLVAGIGALVGENAPLLESGFFRIRVADARERYRQGETEVAASIAEDLFERFERNELDVHETVESTSEELYTRFEEEHLSGLIDAFRNGDDDAVATHYDGVQSTLSEFESAAGSATTVSGVEAGYMAGRAFDAAALDALGNDTRAEAIGQAAFQHFEAGAGGYHEALEAADESLYESFEGELEAVITATGAGEDVYPPAKQFNGEAVASMYAIVGGGGGGSHTDAASTVMHDTFAHFEEARVHEMLEDADRNAYETFEAELDAYLTALDEDGDVGAAADNFASASQYAQFALVDGVEDVPVDLQLAGGSGSSGESGHGGHGGSDLQGGPNVVEGVPEDADHVVDMTAVAYEPAELTISAGDKVAWKYAAGEAHSVTAYEDKIPEGASYWASGGFESQSAAETGWDEGKGAVQSGHSYVHTFETTGTHEYFCIPHEAAGMVGTVVVE
;
A
#
# COMPACT_ATOMS: atom_id res chain seq x y z
N MET A 1 -25.36 2.37 -31.43
CA MET A 1 -24.70 3.56 -30.85
C MET A 1 -25.74 4.42 -30.16
N ALA A 2 -25.81 4.32 -28.84
CA ALA A 2 -26.56 5.21 -27.97
C ALA A 2 -25.54 6.00 -27.12
N PRO A 3 -25.71 7.33 -26.94
CA PRO A 3 -24.66 8.17 -26.37
C PRO A 3 -24.70 8.20 -24.84
N ARG A 4 -23.52 8.46 -24.27
CA ARG A 4 -23.15 8.37 -22.85
C ARG A 4 -23.67 9.57 -22.03
N ARG A 5 -23.96 9.30 -20.76
CA ARG A 5 -24.31 10.25 -19.69
C ARG A 5 -23.10 11.12 -19.35
N ARG A 6 -22.99 12.32 -19.94
CA ARG A 6 -22.08 13.37 -19.43
C ARG A 6 -22.60 14.79 -19.62
N ASP A 7 -23.92 14.93 -19.71
CA ASP A 7 -24.62 16.22 -19.74
C ASP A 7 -25.78 16.16 -18.77
N LEU A 8 -25.59 16.63 -17.54
CA LEU A 8 -26.60 17.21 -16.66
C LEU A 8 -25.91 17.51 -15.32
N LEU A 9 -25.35 18.71 -15.19
CA LEU A 9 -25.28 19.51 -13.95
C LEU A 9 -24.53 20.81 -14.28
N SER A 10 -25.25 21.77 -14.85
CA SER A 10 -24.87 23.19 -14.77
C SER A 10 -26.13 24.05 -14.75
N ALA A 11 -26.04 25.15 -14.01
CA ALA A 11 -27.07 26.14 -13.69
C ALA A 11 -27.88 25.81 -12.41
N SER A 12 -27.95 26.67 -11.39
CA SER A 12 -27.53 28.08 -11.34
C SER A 12 -27.74 28.63 -9.92
N ALA A 13 -26.70 29.24 -9.37
CA ALA A 13 -26.81 30.23 -8.31
C ALA A 13 -27.09 31.60 -8.94
N ALA A 14 -28.06 32.35 -8.41
CA ALA A 14 -28.17 33.79 -8.62
C ALA A 14 -28.87 34.46 -7.43
N MET A 15 -28.11 35.28 -6.71
CA MET A 15 -28.57 36.20 -5.67
C MET A 15 -29.48 37.30 -6.21
N LEU A 16 -30.43 37.77 -5.38
CA LEU A 16 -30.91 39.16 -5.37
C LEU A 16 -31.35 39.56 -3.94
N THR A 17 -30.84 40.70 -3.49
CA THR A 17 -30.97 41.30 -2.15
C THR A 17 -32.04 42.41 -2.09
N ALA A 18 -32.34 42.80 -0.84
CA ALA A 18 -33.10 43.97 -0.34
C ALA A 18 -34.62 43.75 -0.08
N GLY A 19 -35.21 44.12 1.06
CA GLY A 19 -34.74 44.74 2.29
C GLY A 19 -35.91 45.17 3.22
N LEU A 20 -35.56 45.48 4.47
CA LEU A 20 -36.22 46.38 5.45
C LEU A 20 -37.46 45.93 6.27
N ALA A 21 -37.17 45.62 7.53
CA ALA A 21 -37.67 46.24 8.79
C ALA A 21 -39.17 46.29 9.13
N GLY A 22 -39.50 45.80 10.35
CA GLY A 22 -40.71 46.18 11.06
C GLY A 22 -40.98 45.39 12.34
N CYS A 23 -40.52 45.90 13.49
CA CYS A 23 -40.79 45.40 14.83
C CYS A 23 -42.27 45.53 15.27
N SER A 24 -42.56 44.86 16.40
CA SER A 24 -43.76 44.85 17.26
C SER A 24 -44.70 43.68 17.01
N GLY A 25 -45.16 42.90 18.00
CA GLY A 25 -45.10 43.06 19.45
C GLY A 25 -46.42 42.53 20.01
N LEU A 26 -46.30 41.50 20.85
CA LEU A 26 -47.22 41.13 21.94
C LEU A 26 -48.67 40.71 21.62
N GLN A 27 -49.00 39.55 22.20
CA GLN A 27 -50.20 39.26 23.00
C GLN A 27 -51.35 38.49 22.33
N GLY A 28 -51.57 37.28 22.86
CA GLY A 28 -52.86 36.97 23.46
C GLY A 28 -53.78 36.03 22.69
N SER A 29 -53.67 34.75 23.06
CA SER A 29 -54.77 33.89 23.50
C SER A 29 -56.03 33.76 22.64
N ASP A 30 -56.19 32.52 22.18
CA ASP A 30 -57.35 31.63 22.39
C ASP A 30 -58.54 31.61 21.42
N GLU A 31 -58.89 30.34 21.17
CA GLU A 31 -60.20 29.78 20.81
C GLU A 31 -60.75 30.01 19.39
N THR A 32 -60.70 29.01 18.50
CA THR A 32 -61.67 27.89 18.50
C THR A 32 -61.49 26.94 17.30
N ALA A 33 -61.37 25.65 17.63
CA ALA A 33 -61.82 24.42 16.98
C ALA A 33 -62.29 24.38 15.51
N ALA A 34 -61.67 23.47 14.74
CA ALA A 34 -62.39 22.54 13.87
C ALA A 34 -61.60 21.21 13.74
N GLU A 35 -62.09 20.19 14.46
CA GLU A 35 -61.99 18.75 14.20
C GLU A 35 -62.28 18.40 12.72
N THR A 36 -61.88 17.30 12.08
CA THR A 36 -61.01 16.13 12.31
C THR A 36 -61.12 15.36 10.99
N GLN A 37 -60.03 14.89 10.40
CA GLN A 37 -60.07 13.64 9.62
C GLN A 37 -58.81 12.82 9.90
N SER A 38 -59.07 11.74 10.62
CA SER A 38 -58.17 10.66 10.98
C SER A 38 -57.72 9.88 9.75
N ALA A 39 -56.40 9.72 9.59
CA ALA A 39 -55.80 8.52 9.03
C ALA A 39 -54.87 7.97 10.12
N ALA A 40 -55.35 6.97 10.86
CA ALA A 40 -54.55 6.19 11.78
C ALA A 40 -53.78 5.17 10.94
N GLU A 41 -52.49 5.42 10.71
CA GLU A 41 -51.52 4.37 10.46
C GLU A 41 -50.86 4.05 11.80
N THR A 42 -50.96 2.78 12.16
CA THR A 42 -50.48 2.24 13.43
C THR A 42 -48.96 2.17 13.38
N THR A 43 -48.29 3.21 13.85
CA THR A 43 -46.89 3.08 14.29
C THR A 43 -46.90 2.29 15.58
N THR A 44 -46.40 1.06 15.50
CA THR A 44 -46.01 0.29 16.67
C THR A 44 -44.82 1.01 17.29
N GLU A 45 -45.06 1.95 18.20
CA GLU A 45 -44.04 2.40 19.14
C GLU A 45 -43.65 1.20 20.00
N THR A 46 -42.61 0.49 19.58
CA THR A 46 -41.82 -0.34 20.50
C THR A 46 -41.17 0.65 21.44
N SER A 47 -41.68 0.75 22.66
CA SER A 47 -41.03 1.49 23.73
C SER A 47 -39.61 0.94 23.88
N ALA A 48 -38.60 1.74 23.52
CA ALA A 48 -37.20 1.41 23.78
C ALA A 48 -37.06 1.03 25.25
N SER A 49 -36.62 -0.19 25.53
CA SER A 49 -36.20 -0.57 26.88
C SER A 49 -34.94 0.23 27.19
N ALA A 50 -35.10 1.23 28.06
CA ALA A 50 -33.96 1.92 28.63
C ALA A 50 -33.02 0.89 29.29
N GLY A 51 -31.80 0.76 28.78
CA GLY A 51 -30.70 0.00 29.40
C GLY A 51 -30.32 -1.35 28.76
N THR A 52 -30.74 -1.66 27.53
CA THR A 52 -30.25 -2.84 26.79
C THR A 52 -29.42 -2.43 25.58
N ALA A 53 -28.21 -2.97 25.44
CA ALA A 53 -27.40 -2.85 24.23
C ALA A 53 -28.10 -3.58 23.06
N THR A 54 -27.91 -3.07 21.84
CA THR A 54 -28.56 -3.55 20.61
C THR A 54 -27.55 -3.58 19.46
N THR A 55 -27.95 -4.03 18.27
CA THR A 55 -27.11 -3.94 17.06
C THR A 55 -26.59 -2.51 16.79
N ASN A 56 -27.38 -1.47 17.09
CA ASN A 56 -26.92 -0.07 17.02
C ASN A 56 -25.74 0.25 17.95
N THR A 57 -25.61 -0.48 19.06
CA THR A 57 -24.48 -0.36 19.97
C THR A 57 -23.19 -0.90 19.36
N ALA A 58 -23.26 -1.99 18.59
CA ALA A 58 -22.12 -2.51 17.83
C ALA A 58 -21.73 -1.55 16.69
N VAL A 59 -22.70 -1.00 15.95
CA VAL A 59 -22.44 0.03 14.93
C VAL A 59 -21.78 1.28 15.54
N ALA A 60 -22.27 1.73 16.69
CA ALA A 60 -21.67 2.85 17.41
C ALA A 60 -20.24 2.52 17.87
N ALA A 61 -19.95 1.29 18.29
CA ALA A 61 -18.60 0.86 18.64
C ALA A 61 -17.65 0.85 17.43
N GLU A 62 -18.08 0.35 16.27
CA GLU A 62 -17.28 0.42 15.03
C GLU A 62 -16.98 1.88 14.64
N TRP A 63 -17.93 2.80 14.78
CA TRP A 63 -17.63 4.23 14.62
C TRP A 63 -16.60 4.74 15.62
N SER A 64 -16.52 4.22 16.84
CA SER A 64 -15.43 4.56 17.77
C SER A 64 -14.07 4.09 17.26
N ALA A 65 -13.99 2.92 16.62
CA ALA A 65 -12.74 2.47 15.99
C ALA A 65 -12.31 3.42 14.85
N TYR A 66 -13.24 3.84 13.97
CA TYR A 66 -12.96 4.87 12.96
C TYR A 66 -12.55 6.22 13.55
N ARG A 67 -13.19 6.64 14.65
CA ARG A 67 -12.81 7.86 15.36
C ARG A 67 -11.40 7.79 15.91
N ALA A 68 -11.00 6.66 16.51
CA ALA A 68 -9.62 6.45 16.94
C ALA A 68 -8.65 6.57 15.75
N ARG A 69 -8.95 5.90 14.63
CA ARG A 69 -8.13 5.92 13.40
C ARG A 69 -7.87 7.30 12.81
N VAL A 70 -8.83 8.21 12.93
CA VAL A 70 -8.66 9.63 12.57
C VAL A 70 -7.57 10.31 13.41
N TRP A 71 -7.49 9.99 14.70
CA TRP A 71 -6.48 10.54 15.60
C TRP A 71 -5.13 9.86 15.42
N ASP A 72 -5.08 8.60 14.98
CA ASP A 72 -3.83 7.91 14.63
C ASP A 72 -3.15 8.63 13.46
N ALA A 73 -3.91 8.99 12.43
CA ALA A 73 -3.42 9.77 11.29
C ALA A 73 -2.84 11.13 11.70
N LEU A 74 -3.51 11.85 12.61
CA LEU A 74 -2.98 13.11 13.14
C LEU A 74 -1.72 12.88 13.98
N ALA A 75 -1.69 11.84 14.81
CA ALA A 75 -0.55 11.54 15.66
C ALA A 75 0.71 11.20 14.85
N LEU A 76 0.57 10.46 13.73
CA LEU A 76 1.65 10.25 12.77
C LEU A 76 2.13 11.57 12.15
N GLY A 77 1.20 12.46 11.76
CA GLY A 77 1.57 13.81 11.30
C GLY A 77 2.35 14.60 12.35
N VAL A 78 1.91 14.57 13.61
CA VAL A 78 2.60 15.21 14.74
C VAL A 78 3.97 14.59 15.00
N ALA A 79 4.12 13.29 14.75
CA ALA A 79 5.38 12.54 14.82
C ALA A 79 6.30 12.82 13.62
N GLY A 80 5.92 13.67 12.66
CA GLY A 80 6.75 13.95 11.49
C GLY A 80 6.60 12.92 10.36
N GLU A 81 5.56 12.09 10.43
CA GLU A 81 5.18 11.09 9.42
C GLU A 81 3.84 11.45 8.71
N PRO A 82 3.73 12.64 8.06
CA PRO A 82 2.49 13.06 7.41
C PRO A 82 2.08 12.17 6.22
N GLY A 83 3.04 11.53 5.55
CA GLY A 83 2.77 10.56 4.49
C GLY A 83 2.10 9.30 5.04
N SER A 84 2.64 8.75 6.13
CA SER A 84 2.05 7.60 6.84
C SER A 84 0.66 7.95 7.38
N GLY A 85 0.48 9.14 7.97
CA GLY A 85 -0.83 9.64 8.36
C GLY A 85 -1.82 9.76 7.19
N SER A 86 -1.37 10.23 6.03
CA SER A 86 -2.20 10.34 4.83
C SER A 86 -2.67 8.96 4.33
N ARG A 87 -1.81 7.94 4.37
CA ARG A 87 -2.18 6.55 4.07
C ARG A 87 -3.24 6.01 5.04
N VAL A 88 -3.10 6.29 6.34
CA VAL A 88 -4.12 5.92 7.33
C VAL A 88 -5.48 6.54 6.99
N VAL A 89 -5.53 7.82 6.58
CA VAL A 89 -6.79 8.47 6.15
C VAL A 89 -7.39 7.81 4.91
N GLN A 90 -6.56 7.47 3.92
CA GLN A 90 -7.02 6.79 2.70
C GLN A 90 -7.61 5.42 3.01
N ASN A 91 -6.91 4.61 3.81
CA ASN A 91 -7.37 3.28 4.21
C ASN A 91 -8.65 3.36 5.05
N THR A 92 -8.74 4.36 5.93
CA THR A 92 -9.95 4.65 6.72
C THR A 92 -11.14 4.92 5.80
N PHE A 93 -10.96 5.79 4.80
CA PHE A 93 -12.02 6.10 3.84
C PHE A 93 -12.41 4.89 3.01
N ALA A 94 -11.44 4.14 2.48
CA ALA A 94 -11.70 2.93 1.68
C ALA A 94 -12.49 1.87 2.46
N ARG A 95 -12.09 1.59 3.72
CA ARG A 95 -12.81 0.64 4.58
C ARG A 95 -14.21 1.15 4.90
N PHE A 96 -14.36 2.44 5.19
CA PHE A 96 -15.65 3.04 5.47
C PHE A 96 -16.60 2.96 4.27
N GLU A 97 -16.16 3.27 3.05
CA GLU A 97 -16.96 3.10 1.82
C GLU A 97 -17.31 1.63 1.54
N GLY A 98 -16.47 0.70 1.99
CA GLY A 98 -16.71 -0.74 1.89
C GLY A 98 -17.68 -1.30 2.93
N ALA A 99 -17.94 -0.58 4.04
CA ALA A 99 -18.72 -1.04 5.18
C ALA A 99 -20.24 -0.94 4.92
N ASN A 100 -20.70 -1.72 3.94
CA ASN A 100 -22.05 -1.72 3.41
C ASN A 100 -23.02 -2.64 4.20
N GLY A 101 -24.33 -2.53 3.99
CA GLY A 101 -25.38 -3.38 4.60
C GLY A 101 -26.34 -2.65 5.55
N GLU A 102 -27.40 -3.32 6.02
CA GLU A 102 -28.42 -2.69 6.90
C GLU A 102 -27.81 -2.09 8.18
N TYR A 103 -26.80 -2.77 8.73
CA TYR A 103 -26.02 -2.32 9.88
C TYR A 103 -24.58 -1.98 9.52
N GLY A 104 -24.31 -1.73 8.23
CA GLY A 104 -23.03 -1.23 7.74
C GLY A 104 -22.73 0.16 8.33
N ALA A 105 -21.46 0.41 8.67
CA ALA A 105 -21.06 1.68 9.25
C ALA A 105 -21.33 2.86 8.30
N HIS A 106 -21.31 2.62 6.98
CA HIS A 106 -21.61 3.61 5.95
C HIS A 106 -23.09 3.97 5.92
N GLU A 107 -23.96 2.99 5.68
CA GLU A 107 -25.41 3.20 5.52
C GLU A 107 -26.04 3.71 6.80
N MET A 108 -25.58 3.23 7.95
CA MET A 108 -26.07 3.72 9.23
C MET A 108 -25.70 5.18 9.43
N LEU A 109 -24.52 5.64 8.95
CA LEU A 109 -24.12 7.03 9.09
C LEU A 109 -24.97 7.92 8.18
N GLU A 110 -25.20 7.49 6.94
CA GLU A 110 -26.11 8.14 6.00
C GLU A 110 -27.53 8.26 6.59
N ALA A 111 -28.01 7.19 7.24
CA ALA A 111 -29.33 7.16 7.89
C ALA A 111 -29.45 8.13 9.08
N THR A 112 -28.36 8.46 9.79
CA THR A 112 -28.38 9.49 10.85
C THR A 112 -28.52 10.91 10.29
N GLY A 113 -28.18 11.12 9.01
CA GLY A 113 -28.45 12.33 8.25
C GLY A 113 -27.25 12.89 7.46
N GLU A 114 -27.56 13.54 6.34
CA GLU A 114 -26.61 14.12 5.35
C GLU A 114 -25.50 14.97 6.00
N LYS A 115 -25.81 15.68 7.10
CA LYS A 115 -24.83 16.53 7.78
C LYS A 115 -23.69 15.74 8.43
N ASN A 116 -23.98 14.58 9.02
CA ASN A 116 -22.95 13.78 9.69
C ASN A 116 -22.08 13.07 8.64
N TYR A 117 -22.70 12.47 7.63
CA TYR A 117 -22.00 11.84 6.51
C TYR A 117 -21.08 12.82 5.77
N ALA A 118 -21.63 13.92 5.23
CA ALA A 118 -20.84 14.90 4.49
C ALA A 118 -19.81 15.61 5.38
N GLY A 119 -20.09 15.70 6.69
CA GLY A 119 -19.17 16.22 7.70
C GLY A 119 -17.96 15.31 7.89
N PHE A 120 -18.16 13.99 7.94
CA PHE A 120 -17.09 13.00 8.10
C PHE A 120 -16.25 12.89 6.83
N GLU A 121 -16.87 12.63 5.67
CA GLU A 121 -16.19 12.52 4.37
C GLU A 121 -15.38 13.77 4.05
N GLY A 122 -16.00 14.95 4.15
CA GLY A 122 -15.33 16.22 3.87
C GLY A 122 -14.19 16.52 4.85
N ALA A 123 -14.32 16.09 6.11
CA ALA A 123 -13.27 16.25 7.10
C ALA A 123 -12.08 15.30 6.86
N LEU A 124 -12.30 14.04 6.45
CA LEU A 124 -11.22 13.13 6.04
C LEU A 124 -10.47 13.68 4.82
N GLY A 125 -11.20 14.20 3.82
CA GLY A 125 -10.61 14.86 2.67
C GLY A 125 -9.69 16.03 3.06
N SER A 126 -10.18 16.93 3.92
CA SER A 126 -9.36 18.04 4.45
C SER A 126 -8.21 17.56 5.33
N LEU A 127 -8.38 16.51 6.14
CA LEU A 127 -7.32 15.97 6.99
C LEU A 127 -6.15 15.48 6.15
N ARG A 128 -6.43 14.74 5.07
CA ARG A 128 -5.41 14.28 4.13
C ARG A 128 -4.80 15.42 3.33
N SER A 129 -5.63 16.17 2.59
CA SER A 129 -5.16 17.10 1.57
C SER A 129 -4.75 18.46 2.13
N ASP A 130 -5.62 19.12 2.90
CA ASP A 130 -5.34 20.46 3.43
C ASP A 130 -4.41 20.41 4.66
N GLY A 131 -4.35 19.27 5.35
CA GLY A 131 -3.62 19.08 6.59
C GLY A 131 -2.30 18.33 6.38
N LEU A 132 -2.37 17.01 6.35
CA LEU A 132 -1.19 16.13 6.37
C LEU A 132 -0.32 16.31 5.12
N ALA A 133 -0.88 16.19 3.91
CA ALA A 133 -0.13 16.36 2.66
C ALA A 133 0.43 17.79 2.50
N ALA A 134 -0.24 18.79 3.05
CA ALA A 134 0.22 20.19 3.04
C ALA A 134 1.21 20.53 4.17
N GLY A 135 1.48 19.59 5.09
CA GLY A 135 2.31 19.84 6.28
C GLY A 135 1.70 20.82 7.30
N ASP A 136 0.39 21.10 7.23
CA ASP A 136 -0.32 22.01 8.14
C ASP A 136 -1.00 21.22 9.28
N LEU A 137 -0.28 21.06 10.39
CA LEU A 137 -0.76 20.31 11.56
C LEU A 137 -1.93 20.97 12.29
N ASP A 138 -2.08 22.29 12.20
CA ASP A 138 -3.23 22.98 12.80
C ASP A 138 -4.48 22.68 11.98
N ARG A 139 -4.37 22.74 10.64
CA ARG A 139 -5.45 22.36 9.74
C ARG A 139 -5.80 20.88 9.84
N ALA A 140 -4.79 20.01 9.97
CA ALA A 140 -4.98 18.59 10.22
C ALA A 140 -5.75 18.36 11.53
N ARG A 141 -5.35 19.03 12.62
CA ARG A 141 -6.04 18.92 13.93
C ARG A 141 -7.49 19.40 13.87
N GLU A 142 -7.75 20.51 13.19
CA GLU A 142 -9.12 21.00 12.97
C GLU A 142 -9.96 19.99 12.17
N ALA A 143 -9.38 19.38 11.14
CA ALA A 143 -10.07 18.39 10.30
C ALA A 143 -10.35 17.08 11.07
N ALA A 144 -9.36 16.57 11.81
CA ALA A 144 -9.53 15.41 12.69
C ALA A 144 -10.64 15.64 13.72
N SER A 145 -10.67 16.81 14.36
CA SER A 145 -11.75 17.18 15.31
C SER A 145 -13.14 17.22 14.66
N ARG A 146 -13.25 17.68 13.40
CA ARG A 146 -14.53 17.67 12.66
C ARG A 146 -14.97 16.26 12.31
N ALA A 147 -14.06 15.38 11.86
CA ALA A 147 -14.35 13.99 11.56
C ALA A 147 -14.81 13.23 12.82
N ASP A 148 -14.06 13.37 13.92
CA ASP A 148 -14.39 12.82 15.24
C ASP A 148 -15.78 13.29 15.70
N SER A 149 -16.06 14.59 15.61
CA SER A 149 -17.34 15.17 16.00
C SER A 149 -18.51 14.69 15.14
N ALA A 150 -18.29 14.44 13.84
CA ALA A 150 -19.35 13.95 12.95
C ALA A 150 -19.84 12.56 13.39
N LEU A 151 -18.90 11.64 13.65
CA LEU A 151 -19.21 10.30 14.15
C LEU A 151 -19.74 10.32 15.59
N ALA A 152 -19.16 11.12 16.48
CA ALA A 152 -19.65 11.25 17.86
C ALA A 152 -21.10 11.79 17.94
N ASN A 153 -21.47 12.68 17.03
CA ASN A 153 -22.85 13.16 16.90
C ASN A 153 -23.77 12.07 16.34
N ALA A 154 -23.31 11.28 15.38
CA ALA A 154 -24.08 10.15 14.83
C ALA A 154 -24.34 9.06 15.89
N GLN A 155 -23.33 8.68 16.68
CA GLN A 155 -23.47 7.73 17.79
C GLN A 155 -24.61 8.12 18.74
N ARG A 156 -24.66 9.40 19.16
CA ARG A 156 -25.70 9.93 20.05
C ARG A 156 -27.12 9.91 19.46
N THR A 157 -27.28 9.64 18.17
CA THR A 157 -28.62 9.47 17.56
C THR A 157 -29.13 8.03 17.64
N ILE A 158 -28.24 7.04 17.78
CA ILE A 158 -28.59 5.61 17.72
C ILE A 158 -28.40 4.86 19.04
N VAL A 159 -27.63 5.41 19.99
CA VAL A 159 -27.47 4.88 21.35
C VAL A 159 -27.84 5.90 22.42
N ASP A 160 -28.05 5.45 23.66
CA ASP A 160 -28.31 6.32 24.80
C ASP A 160 -27.06 7.13 25.20
N GLY A 161 -27.27 8.24 25.91
CA GLY A 161 -26.20 9.17 26.28
C GLY A 161 -25.10 8.53 27.14
N ALA A 162 -25.46 7.65 28.07
CA ALA A 162 -24.47 7.02 28.95
C ALA A 162 -23.59 6.02 28.17
N THR A 163 -24.17 5.27 27.24
CA THR A 163 -23.40 4.43 26.31
C THR A 163 -22.51 5.29 25.40
N ALA A 164 -23.01 6.40 24.84
CA ALA A 164 -22.20 7.31 24.02
C ALA A 164 -21.02 7.93 24.80
N ASP A 165 -21.23 8.34 26.04
CA ASP A 165 -20.18 8.92 26.89
C ASP A 165 -19.15 7.86 27.31
N ALA A 166 -19.56 6.61 27.51
CA ALA A 166 -18.65 5.49 27.72
C ALA A 166 -17.77 5.22 26.49
N LEU A 167 -18.35 5.25 25.28
CA LEU A 167 -17.61 5.11 24.02
C LEU A 167 -16.64 6.27 23.79
N ASP A 168 -17.03 7.51 24.11
CA ASP A 168 -16.15 8.68 24.04
C ASP A 168 -14.91 8.51 24.93
N LEU A 169 -15.10 8.00 26.16
CA LEU A 169 -13.99 7.75 27.08
C LEU A 169 -13.01 6.71 26.51
N GLN A 170 -13.51 5.67 25.86
CA GLN A 170 -12.66 4.64 25.23
C GLN A 170 -11.90 5.18 24.01
N VAL A 171 -12.51 6.03 23.19
CA VAL A 171 -11.80 6.73 22.09
C VAL A 171 -10.69 7.62 22.62
N LEU A 172 -10.90 8.31 23.75
CA LEU A 172 -9.86 9.12 24.41
C LEU A 172 -8.73 8.23 24.96
N GLY A 173 -9.07 7.08 25.54
CA GLY A 173 -8.09 6.08 26.00
C GLY A 173 -7.25 5.50 24.86
N ALA A 174 -7.88 5.18 23.73
CA ALA A 174 -7.18 4.75 22.51
C ALA A 174 -6.27 5.86 21.99
N ALA A 175 -6.78 7.10 21.85
CA ALA A 175 -5.97 8.24 21.42
C ALA A 175 -4.78 8.56 22.35
N ALA A 176 -4.83 8.20 23.64
CA ALA A 176 -3.70 8.31 24.55
C ALA A 176 -2.57 7.30 24.24
N GLN A 177 -2.90 6.16 23.63
CA GLN A 177 -1.91 5.18 23.14
C GLN A 177 -1.11 5.71 21.96
N ASN A 178 -1.68 6.64 21.20
CA ASN A 178 -1.01 7.29 20.08
C ASN A 178 0.22 8.09 20.55
N ALA A 179 0.34 8.41 21.84
CA ALA A 179 1.56 8.99 22.40
C ALA A 179 2.72 7.99 22.43
N ALA A 180 2.46 6.71 22.73
CA ALA A 180 3.45 5.65 22.62
C ALA A 180 3.81 5.37 21.15
N MET A 181 2.82 5.38 20.25
CA MET A 181 3.06 5.32 18.80
C MET A 181 3.97 6.48 18.33
N ALA A 182 3.65 7.71 18.70
CA ALA A 182 4.45 8.89 18.35
C ALA A 182 5.87 8.83 18.91
N ALA A 183 6.07 8.28 20.12
CA ALA A 183 7.39 8.08 20.70
C ALA A 183 8.19 6.95 20.01
N ALA A 184 7.52 5.98 19.40
CA ALA A 184 8.17 4.92 18.63
C ALA A 184 8.61 5.39 17.24
N VAL A 185 7.83 6.30 16.64
CA VAL A 185 8.04 6.82 15.28
C VAL A 185 9.00 8.02 15.25
N ALA A 186 9.01 8.84 16.31
CA ALA A 186 9.69 10.13 16.32
C ALA A 186 10.44 10.39 17.64
N ASP A 187 10.91 11.64 17.82
CA ASP A 187 11.41 12.10 19.11
C ASP A 187 10.25 12.21 20.12
N VAL A 188 10.54 11.88 21.37
CA VAL A 188 9.67 11.81 22.54
C VAL A 188 8.80 13.06 22.75
N GLY A 189 9.22 14.22 22.23
CA GLY A 189 8.42 15.46 22.27
C GLY A 189 7.05 15.38 21.58
N ALA A 190 6.90 14.56 20.52
CA ALA A 190 5.63 14.36 19.83
C ALA A 190 4.59 13.70 20.74
N ALA A 191 5.01 12.75 21.58
CA ALA A 191 4.15 12.07 22.54
C ALA A 191 3.47 13.03 23.53
N GLY A 192 4.21 14.02 24.02
CA GLY A 192 3.66 15.07 24.88
C GLY A 192 2.57 15.90 24.20
N THR A 193 2.76 16.22 22.91
CA THR A 193 1.78 16.97 22.11
C THR A 193 0.48 16.18 21.92
N VAL A 194 0.61 14.86 21.66
CA VAL A 194 -0.55 13.95 21.57
C VAL A 194 -1.30 13.91 22.90
N ALA A 195 -0.61 13.71 24.03
CA ALA A 195 -1.24 13.65 25.35
C ALA A 195 -1.93 14.97 25.75
N GLU A 196 -1.31 16.12 25.47
CA GLU A 196 -1.95 17.43 25.71
C GLU A 196 -3.22 17.63 24.86
N ASN A 197 -3.23 17.13 23.62
CA ASN A 197 -4.42 17.14 22.78
C ASN A 197 -5.54 16.26 23.36
N VAL A 198 -5.22 15.05 23.81
CA VAL A 198 -6.19 14.15 24.46
C VAL A 198 -6.74 14.78 25.74
N ARG A 199 -5.89 15.39 26.58
CA ARG A 199 -6.34 16.08 27.79
C ARG A 199 -7.32 17.20 27.48
N SER A 200 -7.01 18.06 26.51
CA SER A 200 -7.91 19.15 26.10
C SER A 200 -9.26 18.60 25.60
N ARG A 201 -9.25 17.51 24.82
CA ARG A 201 -10.48 16.88 24.33
C ARG A 201 -11.29 16.25 25.45
N PHE A 202 -10.63 15.63 26.42
CA PHE A 202 -11.29 15.07 27.59
C PHE A 202 -12.01 16.15 28.40
N GLU A 203 -11.31 17.24 28.74
CA GLU A 203 -11.87 18.39 29.48
C GLU A 203 -13.09 19.02 28.77
N ASP A 204 -13.11 19.03 27.43
CA ASP A 204 -14.21 19.58 26.62
C ASP A 204 -15.34 18.56 26.34
N SER A 205 -15.19 17.30 26.74
CA SER A 205 -16.15 16.23 26.44
C SER A 205 -17.20 16.00 27.53
N ALA A 206 -18.37 15.48 27.15
CA ALA A 206 -19.40 15.06 28.11
C ALA A 206 -18.94 13.86 28.98
N ALA A 207 -17.96 13.08 28.50
CA ALA A 207 -17.39 11.97 29.24
C ALA A 207 -16.66 12.42 30.52
N TYR A 208 -16.18 13.67 30.59
CA TYR A 208 -15.53 14.24 31.78
C TYR A 208 -16.48 14.22 33.00
N GLU A 209 -17.64 14.86 32.89
CA GLU A 209 -18.61 14.93 33.98
C GLU A 209 -19.19 13.52 34.27
N ALA A 210 -19.41 12.71 33.23
CA ALA A 210 -19.96 11.38 33.36
C ALA A 210 -19.07 10.44 34.19
N VAL A 211 -17.75 10.41 33.90
CA VAL A 211 -16.81 9.54 34.63
C VAL A 211 -16.49 10.08 36.02
N GLU A 212 -16.41 11.40 36.21
CA GLU A 212 -16.25 11.99 37.54
C GLU A 212 -17.41 11.58 38.48
N GLU A 213 -18.65 11.62 37.99
CA GLU A 213 -19.82 11.23 38.76
C GLU A 213 -19.90 9.71 38.99
N ALA A 214 -19.63 8.91 37.95
CA ALA A 214 -19.75 7.44 38.01
C ALA A 214 -18.59 6.77 38.76
N SER A 215 -17.35 7.27 38.60
CA SER A 215 -16.13 6.70 39.16
C SER A 215 -15.01 7.75 39.30
N GLY A 216 -14.99 8.47 40.43
CA GLY A 216 -13.91 9.41 40.74
C GLY A 216 -12.51 8.79 40.75
N ASP A 217 -12.38 7.49 41.04
CA ASP A 217 -11.10 6.77 40.97
C ASP A 217 -10.60 6.62 39.52
N ALA A 218 -11.48 6.22 38.59
CA ALA A 218 -11.12 6.10 37.19
C ALA A 218 -10.80 7.46 36.56
N TYR A 219 -11.58 8.49 36.92
CA TYR A 219 -11.33 9.89 36.57
C TYR A 219 -9.93 10.35 37.00
N GLU A 220 -9.58 10.21 38.30
CA GLU A 220 -8.29 10.65 38.85
C GLU A 220 -7.12 9.89 38.21
N ARG A 221 -7.27 8.58 37.95
CA ARG A 221 -6.25 7.77 37.28
C ARG A 221 -6.04 8.19 35.83
N PHE A 222 -7.11 8.50 35.10
CA PHE A 222 -7.01 8.93 33.71
C PHE A 222 -6.28 10.27 33.59
N GLU A 223 -6.66 11.27 34.40
CA GLU A 223 -5.96 12.57 34.43
C GLU A 223 -4.48 12.41 34.82
N ALA A 224 -4.20 11.62 35.86
CA ALA A 224 -2.84 11.38 36.32
C ALA A 224 -1.97 10.70 35.24
N ALA A 225 -2.54 9.75 34.50
CA ALA A 225 -1.84 9.07 33.41
C ALA A 225 -1.52 10.04 32.25
N LEU A 226 -2.46 10.90 31.84
CA LEU A 226 -2.21 11.92 30.82
C LEU A 226 -1.11 12.92 31.25
N GLU A 227 -1.13 13.38 32.51
CA GLU A 227 -0.04 14.20 33.06
C GLU A 227 1.29 13.43 33.14
N GLY A 228 1.23 12.13 33.41
CA GLY A 228 2.34 11.20 33.40
C GLY A 228 3.01 11.12 32.03
N ILE A 229 2.24 10.95 30.96
CA ILE A 229 2.74 10.93 29.58
C ILE A 229 3.46 12.24 29.24
N VAL A 230 2.87 13.40 29.56
CA VAL A 230 3.49 14.72 29.30
C VAL A 230 4.80 14.86 30.08
N SER A 231 4.82 14.43 31.34
CA SER A 231 6.02 14.50 32.18
C SER A 231 7.13 13.57 31.69
N ALA A 232 6.77 12.34 31.33
CA ALA A 232 7.67 11.36 30.72
C ALA A 232 8.26 11.91 29.42
N ALA A 233 7.40 12.52 28.59
CA ALA A 233 7.79 13.09 27.31
C ALA A 233 8.83 14.22 27.47
N GLN A 234 8.58 15.14 28.41
CA GLN A 234 9.51 16.23 28.75
C GLN A 234 10.86 15.73 29.30
N SER A 235 10.87 14.54 29.90
CA SER A 235 12.08 13.91 30.44
C SER A 235 12.82 13.04 29.44
N GLY A 236 12.25 12.79 28.25
CA GLY A 236 12.82 11.89 27.24
C GLY A 236 12.69 10.39 27.60
N ASP A 237 11.73 10.02 28.45
CA ASP A 237 11.55 8.65 28.94
C ASP A 237 10.46 7.91 28.15
N VAL A 238 10.86 7.19 27.10
CA VAL A 238 9.98 6.45 26.18
C VAL A 238 9.21 5.33 26.90
N GLU A 239 9.87 4.61 27.80
CA GLU A 239 9.24 3.51 28.56
C GLU A 239 8.19 4.04 29.52
N ALA A 240 8.44 5.19 30.16
CA ALA A 240 7.45 5.86 30.98
C ALA A 240 6.28 6.38 30.13
N VAL A 241 6.52 6.92 28.92
CA VAL A 241 5.43 7.29 27.98
C VAL A 241 4.54 6.09 27.70
N ARG A 242 5.12 4.94 27.31
CA ARG A 242 4.36 3.71 27.03
C ARG A 242 3.58 3.23 28.24
N THR A 243 4.21 3.21 29.42
CA THR A 243 3.57 2.78 30.67
C THR A 243 2.36 3.66 31.00
N GLU A 244 2.51 4.98 30.92
CA GLU A 244 1.43 5.91 31.26
C GLU A 244 0.33 5.94 30.19
N SER A 245 0.66 5.75 28.91
CA SER A 245 -0.34 5.49 27.85
C SER A 245 -1.18 4.24 28.16
N GLY A 246 -0.52 3.14 28.59
CA GLY A 246 -1.18 1.93 29.11
C GLY A 246 -2.13 2.19 30.26
N ASN A 247 -1.66 2.95 31.26
CA ASN A 247 -2.48 3.35 32.42
C ASN A 247 -3.70 4.18 32.00
N ALA A 248 -3.54 5.09 31.04
CA ALA A 248 -4.62 5.93 30.53
C ALA A 248 -5.70 5.10 29.84
N LEU A 249 -5.33 4.16 28.96
CA LEU A 249 -6.31 3.26 28.32
C LEU A 249 -7.05 2.41 29.36
N THR A 250 -6.33 1.86 30.35
CA THR A 250 -6.94 1.05 31.41
C THR A 250 -7.93 1.86 32.25
N ALA A 251 -7.56 3.08 32.66
CA ALA A 251 -8.44 3.96 33.42
C ALA A 251 -9.69 4.38 32.62
N ALA A 252 -9.52 4.66 31.33
CA ALA A 252 -10.63 4.96 30.42
C ALA A 252 -11.60 3.77 30.28
N LEU A 253 -11.08 2.55 30.12
CA LEU A 253 -11.89 1.34 30.06
C LEU A 253 -12.65 1.10 31.38
N ASP A 254 -11.98 1.17 32.53
CA ASP A 254 -12.62 1.05 33.85
C ASP A 254 -13.75 2.07 34.04
N GLY A 255 -13.48 3.33 33.67
CA GLY A 255 -14.46 4.41 33.71
C GLY A 255 -15.65 4.13 32.79
N SER A 256 -15.40 3.59 31.59
CA SER A 256 -16.46 3.31 30.61
C SER A 256 -17.44 2.26 31.12
N TYR A 257 -16.99 1.22 31.83
CA TYR A 257 -17.86 0.23 32.48
C TYR A 257 -18.66 0.80 33.65
N ALA A 258 -18.17 1.86 34.31
CA ALA A 258 -18.91 2.55 35.35
C ALA A 258 -19.96 3.51 34.78
N VAL A 259 -19.68 4.13 33.62
CA VAL A 259 -20.55 5.10 32.95
C VAL A 259 -21.66 4.43 32.15
N ALA A 260 -21.36 3.35 31.43
CA ALA A 260 -22.30 2.75 30.47
C ALA A 260 -23.64 2.31 31.11
N ALA A 261 -24.73 2.51 30.37
CA ALA A 261 -26.07 2.08 30.82
C ALA A 261 -26.21 0.56 30.91
N ALA A 262 -25.46 -0.17 30.08
CA ALA A 262 -25.39 -1.62 30.07
C ALA A 262 -23.94 -2.06 29.90
N GLU A 263 -23.56 -3.13 30.60
CA GLU A 263 -22.23 -3.71 30.55
C GLU A 263 -21.82 -4.12 29.13
N ALA A 264 -22.76 -4.70 28.36
CA ALA A 264 -22.56 -5.05 26.96
C ALA A 264 -22.17 -3.84 26.10
N GLY A 265 -22.68 -2.63 26.39
CA GLY A 265 -22.31 -1.42 25.64
C GLY A 265 -20.88 -0.94 25.90
N ALA A 266 -20.38 -1.11 27.13
CA ALA A 266 -18.96 -0.89 27.42
C ALA A 266 -18.09 -2.00 26.81
N GLY A 267 -18.56 -3.25 26.83
CA GLY A 267 -17.89 -4.40 26.22
C GLY A 267 -17.69 -4.26 24.71
N THR A 268 -18.73 -3.89 23.96
CA THR A 268 -18.61 -3.67 22.50
C THR A 268 -17.58 -2.61 22.17
N GLY A 269 -17.59 -1.49 22.90
CA GLY A 269 -16.61 -0.44 22.70
C GLY A 269 -15.19 -0.82 23.16
N HIS A 270 -15.06 -1.71 24.15
CA HIS A 270 -13.77 -2.28 24.55
C HIS A 270 -13.17 -3.08 23.38
N ILE A 271 -13.94 -3.94 22.70
CA ILE A 271 -13.47 -4.63 21.48
C ILE A 271 -13.06 -3.62 20.40
N ALA A 272 -13.84 -2.56 20.17
CA ALA A 272 -13.47 -1.51 19.22
C ALA A 272 -12.17 -0.77 19.60
N ALA A 273 -11.88 -0.60 20.89
CA ALA A 273 -10.61 -0.05 21.34
C ALA A 273 -9.44 -1.01 21.04
N LEU A 274 -9.62 -2.33 21.15
CA LEU A 274 -8.60 -3.33 20.77
C LEU A 274 -8.38 -3.37 19.25
N GLN A 275 -9.46 -3.27 18.47
CA GLN A 275 -9.40 -3.11 17.01
C GLN A 275 -8.57 -1.88 16.62
N ALA A 276 -8.79 -0.74 17.29
CA ALA A 276 -8.00 0.47 17.07
C ALA A 276 -6.50 0.23 17.35
N ARG A 277 -6.16 -0.48 18.44
CA ARG A 277 -4.76 -0.89 18.70
C ARG A 277 -4.18 -1.78 17.59
N GLY A 278 -5.01 -2.66 17.00
CA GLY A 278 -4.65 -3.43 15.83
C GLY A 278 -4.28 -2.57 14.62
N TRP A 279 -4.99 -1.47 14.41
CA TRP A 279 -4.67 -0.51 13.36
C TRP A 279 -3.47 0.37 13.68
N ASP A 280 -3.23 0.71 14.96
CA ASP A 280 -1.99 1.37 15.39
C ASP A 280 -0.76 0.53 15.02
N ALA A 281 -0.83 -0.78 15.27
CA ALA A 281 0.25 -1.71 14.92
C ALA A 281 0.49 -1.76 13.40
N ALA A 282 -0.57 -1.81 12.59
CA ALA A 282 -0.46 -1.79 11.13
C ALA A 282 0.15 -0.46 10.63
N ALA A 283 -0.27 0.65 11.24
CA ALA A 283 0.24 1.97 10.92
C ALA A 283 1.73 2.12 11.29
N LEU A 284 2.16 1.55 12.41
CA LEU A 284 3.56 1.47 12.83
C LEU A 284 4.39 0.61 11.87
N ALA A 285 3.95 -0.61 11.56
CA ALA A 285 4.65 -1.49 10.64
C ALA A 285 4.80 -0.87 9.23
N GLY A 286 3.81 -0.07 8.81
CA GLY A 286 3.82 0.68 7.55
C GLY A 286 4.42 2.09 7.62
N ALA A 287 4.96 2.52 8.76
CA ALA A 287 5.66 3.79 8.94
C ALA A 287 7.19 3.55 8.92
N GLY A 288 7.96 4.47 8.31
CA GLY A 288 9.44 4.43 8.35
C GLY A 288 10.21 4.48 7.02
N GLY A 289 9.60 4.35 5.84
CA GLY A 289 10.33 4.47 4.58
C GLY A 289 9.49 4.25 3.32
N PRO A 290 10.03 4.53 2.12
CA PRO A 290 9.37 4.17 0.86
C PRO A 290 9.21 2.63 0.77
N PRO A 291 8.16 2.12 0.12
CA PRO A 291 7.93 0.68 0.03
C PRO A 291 9.05 -0.02 -0.75
N THR A 292 9.19 -1.35 -0.62
CA THR A 292 10.11 -2.15 -1.45
C THR A 292 9.92 -1.91 -2.96
N ALA A 293 8.70 -1.55 -3.38
CA ALA A 293 8.39 -1.09 -4.74
C ALA A 293 9.28 0.08 -5.22
N TYR A 294 9.77 0.92 -4.32
CA TYR A 294 10.73 1.97 -4.65
C TYR A 294 12.09 1.43 -5.07
N ALA A 295 12.61 0.41 -4.38
CA ALA A 295 13.84 -0.26 -4.80
C ALA A 295 13.67 -1.01 -6.13
N HIS A 296 12.50 -1.59 -6.38
CA HIS A 296 12.17 -2.18 -7.68
C HIS A 296 12.24 -1.13 -8.80
N ALA A 297 11.54 -0.01 -8.64
CA ALA A 297 11.51 1.07 -9.62
C ALA A 297 12.88 1.72 -9.83
N ALA A 298 13.68 1.92 -8.77
CA ALA A 298 15.04 2.42 -8.88
C ALA A 298 15.94 1.48 -9.71
N ALA A 299 15.79 0.15 -9.55
CA ALA A 299 16.48 -0.82 -10.39
C ALA A 299 16.00 -0.78 -11.85
N LEU A 300 14.71 -0.52 -12.11
CA LEU A 300 14.19 -0.32 -13.47
C LEU A 300 14.82 0.90 -14.16
N THR A 301 15.06 1.99 -13.43
CA THR A 301 15.80 3.17 -13.96
C THR A 301 17.21 2.82 -14.41
N VAL A 302 17.89 1.89 -13.74
CA VAL A 302 19.21 1.42 -14.18
C VAL A 302 19.12 0.64 -15.49
N TYR A 303 18.07 -0.16 -15.70
CA TYR A 303 17.86 -0.81 -16.99
C TYR A 303 17.59 0.19 -18.12
N ARG A 304 16.82 1.26 -17.86
CA ARG A 304 16.62 2.36 -18.82
C ARG A 304 17.95 2.95 -19.27
N ALA A 305 18.82 3.31 -18.32
CA ALA A 305 20.16 3.84 -18.65
C ALA A 305 20.99 2.86 -19.50
N ARG A 306 21.07 1.59 -19.06
CA ARG A 306 21.91 0.57 -19.73
C ARG A 306 21.49 0.27 -21.17
N VAL A 307 20.19 0.33 -21.50
CA VAL A 307 19.76 0.14 -22.89
C VAL A 307 20.13 1.32 -23.77
N HIS A 308 20.12 2.54 -23.24
CA HIS A 308 20.66 3.71 -23.96
C HIS A 308 22.17 3.57 -24.22
N ASP A 309 22.94 3.02 -23.30
CA ASP A 309 24.37 2.74 -23.51
C ASP A 309 24.61 1.69 -24.61
N SER A 310 23.77 0.65 -24.65
CA SER A 310 23.83 -0.35 -25.71
C SER A 310 23.56 0.27 -27.10
N ALA A 311 22.57 1.16 -27.19
CA ALA A 311 22.25 1.88 -28.41
C ALA A 311 23.36 2.88 -28.80
N TRP A 312 23.97 3.56 -27.81
CA TRP A 312 25.15 4.40 -28.02
C TRP A 312 26.28 3.58 -28.69
N LEU A 313 26.66 2.45 -28.11
CA LEU A 313 27.72 1.62 -28.68
C LEU A 313 27.39 1.10 -30.08
N ALA A 314 26.14 0.72 -30.33
CA ALA A 314 25.68 0.32 -31.66
C ALA A 314 25.84 1.46 -32.67
N ALA A 315 25.46 2.69 -32.31
CA ALA A 315 25.63 3.87 -33.16
C ALA A 315 27.11 4.19 -33.46
N GLN A 316 28.04 3.81 -32.57
CA GLN A 316 29.48 3.93 -32.77
C GLN A 316 30.13 2.73 -33.49
N GLY A 317 29.34 1.74 -33.91
CA GLY A 317 29.82 0.54 -34.60
C GLY A 317 30.50 -0.48 -33.69
N ALA A 318 30.34 -0.38 -32.37
CA ALA A 318 30.79 -1.37 -31.39
C ALA A 318 29.71 -2.47 -31.19
N THR A 319 29.22 -3.02 -32.29
CA THR A 319 28.02 -3.87 -32.37
C THR A 319 28.08 -5.11 -31.46
N ASP A 320 29.21 -5.81 -31.41
CA ASP A 320 29.37 -7.01 -30.58
C ASP A 320 29.22 -6.71 -29.08
N ARG A 321 29.80 -5.58 -28.62
CA ARG A 321 29.69 -5.13 -27.24
C ARG A 321 28.28 -4.64 -26.95
N ALA A 322 27.69 -3.86 -27.86
CA ALA A 322 26.31 -3.38 -27.75
C ALA A 322 25.30 -4.53 -27.59
N ALA A 323 25.40 -5.57 -28.44
CA ALA A 323 24.52 -6.74 -28.37
C ALA A 323 24.72 -7.54 -27.07
N THR A 324 25.97 -7.62 -26.59
CA THR A 324 26.28 -8.23 -25.29
C THR A 324 25.62 -7.44 -24.16
N MET A 325 25.71 -6.11 -24.18
CA MET A 325 25.11 -5.25 -23.17
C MET A 325 23.58 -5.37 -23.13
N ALA A 326 22.92 -5.35 -24.28
CA ALA A 326 21.47 -5.55 -24.38
C ALA A 326 21.06 -6.94 -23.86
N GLY A 327 21.81 -8.00 -24.22
CA GLY A 327 21.57 -9.36 -23.73
C GLY A 327 21.77 -9.51 -22.21
N ASP A 328 22.76 -8.83 -21.65
CA ASP A 328 23.04 -8.85 -20.21
C ASP A 328 22.06 -8.00 -19.39
N VAL A 329 21.35 -7.04 -19.99
CA VAL A 329 20.20 -6.38 -19.34
C VAL A 329 19.09 -7.40 -19.15
N PHE A 330 18.72 -8.12 -20.21
CA PHE A 330 17.72 -9.19 -20.15
C PHE A 330 18.10 -10.25 -19.10
N ALA A 331 19.31 -10.82 -19.20
CA ALA A 331 19.75 -11.87 -18.28
C ALA A 331 19.82 -11.42 -16.80
N HIS A 332 20.10 -10.14 -16.54
CA HIS A 332 20.08 -9.61 -15.17
C HIS A 332 18.65 -9.40 -14.69
N PHE A 333 17.75 -8.89 -15.54
CA PHE A 333 16.36 -8.68 -15.19
C PHE A 333 15.63 -9.98 -14.84
N GLU A 334 15.83 -11.05 -15.60
CA GLU A 334 15.24 -12.39 -15.34
C GLU A 334 15.52 -12.93 -13.93
N GLY A 335 16.64 -12.53 -13.31
CA GLY A 335 17.01 -12.93 -11.95
C GLY A 335 16.79 -11.85 -10.89
N ALA A 336 16.23 -10.69 -11.28
CA ALA A 336 16.10 -9.54 -10.39
C ALA A 336 14.76 -9.57 -9.65
N ARG A 337 14.78 -9.13 -8.39
CA ARG A 337 13.57 -8.91 -7.58
C ARG A 337 12.55 -7.97 -8.24
N ALA A 338 12.99 -7.10 -9.15
CA ALA A 338 12.13 -6.18 -9.90
C ALA A 338 11.33 -6.86 -11.03
N HIS A 339 11.62 -8.13 -11.37
CA HIS A 339 10.93 -8.87 -12.43
C HIS A 339 9.47 -9.13 -12.07
N GLU A 340 9.25 -9.94 -11.04
CA GLU A 340 7.91 -10.28 -10.54
C GLU A 340 7.13 -9.02 -10.13
N ALA A 341 7.83 -8.03 -9.57
CA ALA A 341 7.23 -6.75 -9.19
C ALA A 341 6.72 -5.94 -10.39
N LEU A 342 7.46 -5.90 -11.50
CA LEU A 342 7.02 -5.23 -12.73
C LEU A 342 5.83 -5.97 -13.35
N GLU A 343 5.91 -7.29 -13.46
CA GLU A 343 4.84 -8.12 -14.02
C GLU A 343 3.53 -7.97 -13.23
N ALA A 344 3.61 -7.99 -11.90
CA ALA A 344 2.45 -7.81 -11.03
C ALA A 344 1.88 -6.38 -11.08
N ALA A 345 2.74 -5.36 -11.21
CA ALA A 345 2.30 -3.97 -11.25
C ALA A 345 1.70 -3.57 -12.60
N ASP A 346 2.30 -4.03 -13.70
CA ASP A 346 1.88 -3.74 -15.08
C ASP A 346 2.40 -4.83 -16.04
N GLY A 347 1.55 -5.84 -16.30
CA GLY A 347 1.87 -6.96 -17.18
C GLY A 347 2.11 -6.53 -18.64
N ASP A 348 1.42 -5.50 -19.13
CA ASP A 348 1.63 -4.98 -20.49
C ASP A 348 3.03 -4.33 -20.59
N ALA A 349 3.43 -3.58 -19.55
CA ALA A 349 4.77 -3.01 -19.46
C ALA A 349 5.85 -4.10 -19.37
N TYR A 350 5.62 -5.16 -18.62
CA TYR A 350 6.53 -6.31 -18.55
C TYR A 350 6.74 -6.96 -19.93
N GLU A 351 5.66 -7.38 -20.60
CA GLU A 351 5.73 -8.02 -21.92
C GLU A 351 6.34 -7.09 -22.98
N GLY A 352 5.97 -5.81 -22.93
CA GLY A 352 6.52 -4.78 -23.80
C GLY A 352 8.01 -4.56 -23.59
N PHE A 353 8.47 -4.60 -22.34
CA PHE A 353 9.89 -4.49 -22.00
C PHE A 353 10.69 -5.70 -22.50
N GLU A 354 10.23 -6.92 -22.22
CA GLU A 354 10.89 -8.16 -22.67
C GLU A 354 10.98 -8.21 -24.20
N SER A 355 9.86 -8.00 -24.89
CA SER A 355 9.81 -8.02 -26.35
C SER A 355 10.66 -6.90 -26.96
N GLY A 356 10.69 -5.72 -26.34
CA GLY A 356 11.55 -4.60 -26.70
C GLY A 356 13.03 -4.94 -26.60
N LEU A 357 13.48 -5.59 -25.52
CA LEU A 357 14.88 -6.00 -25.33
C LEU A 357 15.32 -7.02 -26.39
N SER A 358 14.46 -7.98 -26.70
CA SER A 358 14.71 -8.98 -27.74
C SER A 358 14.83 -8.34 -29.13
N ALA A 359 13.94 -7.39 -29.43
CA ALA A 359 13.99 -6.59 -30.65
C ALA A 359 15.25 -5.73 -30.73
N LEU A 360 15.63 -5.08 -29.62
CA LEU A 360 16.80 -4.21 -29.53
C LEU A 360 18.08 -4.98 -29.84
N ARG A 361 18.28 -6.14 -29.19
CA ARG A 361 19.43 -6.99 -29.47
C ARG A 361 19.47 -7.43 -30.93
N THR A 362 18.33 -7.86 -31.48
CA THR A 362 18.24 -8.29 -32.89
C THR A 362 18.59 -7.15 -33.85
N ALA A 363 18.10 -5.95 -33.58
CA ALA A 363 18.36 -4.76 -34.38
C ALA A 363 19.84 -4.34 -34.33
N ILE A 364 20.46 -4.44 -33.15
CA ILE A 364 21.89 -4.21 -32.97
C ILE A 364 22.70 -5.23 -33.80
N GLU A 365 22.44 -6.53 -33.65
CA GLU A 365 23.14 -7.58 -34.40
C GLU A 365 22.96 -7.44 -35.93
N ALA A 366 21.84 -6.87 -36.37
CA ALA A 366 21.55 -6.57 -37.77
C ALA A 366 22.19 -5.25 -38.27
N GLU A 367 22.82 -4.47 -37.38
CA GLU A 367 23.34 -3.11 -37.65
C GLU A 367 22.28 -2.18 -38.26
N ASN A 368 21.00 -2.32 -37.86
CA ASN A 368 19.90 -1.49 -38.37
C ASN A 368 19.55 -0.38 -37.38
N ALA A 369 20.13 0.80 -37.58
CA ALA A 369 19.95 1.96 -36.69
C ALA A 369 18.46 2.34 -36.47
N SER A 370 17.62 2.27 -37.50
CA SER A 370 16.19 2.61 -37.35
C SER A 370 15.46 1.62 -36.44
N ASP A 371 15.76 0.33 -36.58
CA ASP A 371 15.15 -0.71 -35.76
C ASP A 371 15.69 -0.65 -34.31
N VAL A 372 16.94 -0.18 -34.13
CA VAL A 372 17.52 0.06 -32.79
C VAL A 372 16.77 1.17 -32.08
N ASP A 373 16.52 2.30 -32.77
CA ASP A 373 15.77 3.43 -32.20
C ASP A 373 14.33 3.03 -31.84
N ASP A 374 13.64 2.29 -32.72
CA ASP A 374 12.27 1.82 -32.48
C ASP A 374 12.20 0.84 -31.28
N ALA A 375 13.14 -0.09 -31.18
CA ALA A 375 13.21 -1.05 -30.08
C ALA A 375 13.59 -0.39 -28.75
N LEU A 376 14.52 0.57 -28.77
CA LEU A 376 14.89 1.36 -27.61
C LEU A 376 13.69 2.16 -27.07
N GLY A 377 12.94 2.81 -27.96
CA GLY A 377 11.72 3.53 -27.58
C GLY A 377 10.67 2.61 -26.97
N THR A 378 10.54 1.38 -27.46
CA THR A 378 9.66 0.36 -26.90
C THR A 378 10.08 -0.03 -25.48
N VAL A 379 11.37 -0.32 -25.28
CA VAL A 379 11.89 -0.65 -23.94
C VAL A 379 11.64 0.49 -22.96
N ASP A 380 12.03 1.71 -23.33
CA ASP A 380 11.96 2.86 -22.44
C ASP A 380 10.53 3.22 -22.07
N SER A 381 9.57 3.23 -23.03
CA SER A 381 8.18 3.54 -22.72
C SER A 381 7.53 2.55 -21.75
N ASN A 382 7.91 1.27 -21.84
CA ASN A 382 7.40 0.24 -20.96
C ASN A 382 8.03 0.32 -19.57
N LEU A 383 9.34 0.59 -19.48
CA LEU A 383 9.98 0.85 -18.18
C LEU A 383 9.42 2.11 -17.50
N VAL A 384 9.10 3.16 -18.25
CA VAL A 384 8.39 4.35 -17.72
C VAL A 384 7.02 3.97 -17.16
N ALA A 385 6.23 3.19 -17.90
CA ALA A 385 4.91 2.72 -17.41
C ALA A 385 5.06 1.92 -16.11
N GLY A 386 5.98 0.96 -16.08
CA GLY A 386 6.27 0.14 -14.91
C GLY A 386 6.73 0.92 -13.68
N ILE A 387 7.64 1.90 -13.86
CA ILE A 387 8.07 2.80 -12.78
C ILE A 387 6.88 3.59 -12.25
N GLY A 388 6.05 4.16 -13.13
CA GLY A 388 4.84 4.88 -12.73
C GLY A 388 3.88 4.02 -11.93
N ALA A 389 3.67 2.76 -12.35
CA ALA A 389 2.81 1.80 -11.66
C ALA A 389 3.35 1.41 -10.27
N LEU A 390 4.66 1.28 -10.11
CA LEU A 390 5.28 0.85 -8.86
C LEU A 390 5.34 1.93 -7.78
N VAL A 391 5.63 3.19 -8.15
CA VAL A 391 6.01 4.22 -7.16
C VAL A 391 5.20 5.51 -7.19
N GLY A 392 4.32 5.72 -8.18
CA GLY A 392 3.41 6.86 -8.24
C GLY A 392 4.08 8.20 -7.90
N GLU A 393 3.74 8.77 -6.74
CA GLU A 393 4.23 10.07 -6.26
C GLU A 393 5.76 10.17 -6.11
N ASN A 394 6.49 9.05 -5.98
CA ASN A 394 7.95 9.06 -5.92
C ASN A 394 8.64 8.87 -7.29
N ALA A 395 7.87 8.65 -8.37
CA ALA A 395 8.40 8.51 -9.73
C ALA A 395 9.20 9.74 -10.22
N PRO A 396 8.82 11.01 -9.91
CA PRO A 396 9.59 12.19 -10.28
C PRO A 396 11.07 12.16 -9.85
N LEU A 397 11.36 11.59 -8.67
CA LEU A 397 12.73 11.48 -8.15
C LEU A 397 13.57 10.51 -8.98
N LEU A 398 12.98 9.40 -9.41
CA LEU A 398 13.68 8.43 -10.26
C LEU A 398 13.87 8.97 -11.68
N GLU A 399 12.92 9.76 -12.17
CA GLU A 399 13.03 10.45 -13.46
C GLU A 399 14.13 11.51 -13.46
N SER A 400 14.29 12.29 -12.37
CA SER A 400 15.40 13.24 -12.26
C SER A 400 16.77 12.54 -12.30
N GLY A 401 16.89 11.38 -11.64
CA GLY A 401 18.07 10.52 -11.74
C GLY A 401 18.36 10.07 -13.17
N PHE A 402 17.33 9.61 -13.90
CA PHE A 402 17.45 9.24 -15.31
C PHE A 402 17.93 10.42 -16.17
N PHE A 403 17.34 11.61 -15.98
CA PHE A 403 17.78 12.83 -16.66
C PHE A 403 19.26 13.15 -16.39
N ARG A 404 19.71 13.04 -15.12
CA ARG A 404 21.12 13.25 -14.75
C ARG A 404 22.06 12.29 -15.49
N ILE A 405 21.68 11.02 -15.62
CA ILE A 405 22.46 10.02 -16.38
C ILE A 405 22.52 10.42 -17.86
N ARG A 406 21.36 10.64 -18.50
CA ARG A 406 21.29 10.92 -19.95
C ARG A 406 21.97 12.23 -20.36
N VAL A 407 21.95 13.25 -19.50
CA VAL A 407 22.73 14.49 -19.71
C VAL A 407 24.24 14.24 -19.63
N ALA A 408 24.67 13.28 -18.79
CA ALA A 408 26.06 12.84 -18.73
C ALA A 408 26.48 12.13 -20.01
N ASP A 409 25.61 11.31 -20.59
CA ASP A 409 25.85 10.64 -21.88
C ASP A 409 25.97 11.68 -23.00
N ALA A 410 25.05 12.65 -23.06
CA ALA A 410 25.11 13.75 -24.01
C ALA A 410 26.45 14.50 -23.94
N ARG A 411 26.97 14.74 -22.73
CA ARG A 411 28.27 15.36 -22.52
C ARG A 411 29.43 14.50 -23.07
N GLU A 412 29.36 13.18 -22.93
CA GLU A 412 30.39 12.29 -23.50
C GLU A 412 30.31 12.23 -25.03
N ARG A 413 29.10 12.20 -25.62
CA ARG A 413 28.89 12.31 -27.08
C ARG A 413 29.46 13.62 -27.62
N TYR A 414 29.24 14.74 -26.92
CA TYR A 414 29.83 16.04 -27.26
C TYR A 414 31.37 15.99 -27.28
N ARG A 415 31.99 15.37 -26.27
CA ARG A 415 33.47 15.22 -26.21
C ARG A 415 34.04 14.35 -27.32
N GLN A 416 33.24 13.44 -27.88
CA GLN A 416 33.59 12.65 -29.08
C GLN A 416 33.43 13.44 -30.39
N GLY A 417 32.98 14.70 -30.32
CA GLY A 417 32.76 15.58 -31.47
C GLY A 417 31.36 15.46 -32.08
N GLU A 418 30.43 14.77 -31.43
CA GLU A 418 29.07 14.53 -31.92
C GLU A 418 28.09 15.60 -31.39
N THR A 419 28.36 16.86 -31.72
CA THR A 419 27.61 18.02 -31.21
C THR A 419 26.10 17.93 -31.46
N GLU A 420 25.68 17.49 -32.64
CA GLU A 420 24.26 17.34 -32.99
C GLU A 420 23.60 16.17 -32.24
N VAL A 421 24.34 15.09 -31.97
CA VAL A 421 23.79 13.96 -31.20
C VAL A 421 23.63 14.36 -29.73
N ALA A 422 24.61 15.06 -29.17
CA ALA A 422 24.54 15.59 -27.81
C ALA A 422 23.35 16.56 -27.65
N ALA A 423 23.16 17.47 -28.60
CA ALA A 423 22.02 18.38 -28.61
C ALA A 423 20.69 17.62 -28.73
N SER A 424 20.59 16.62 -29.61
CA SER A 424 19.38 15.81 -29.76
C SER A 424 19.00 15.05 -28.49
N ILE A 425 19.97 14.57 -27.71
CA ILE A 425 19.70 13.91 -26.42
C ILE A 425 19.14 14.93 -25.42
N ALA A 426 19.74 16.11 -25.31
CA ALA A 426 19.25 17.15 -24.41
C ALA A 426 17.87 17.69 -24.83
N GLU A 427 17.58 17.75 -26.14
CA GLU A 427 16.26 18.09 -26.68
C GLU A 427 15.19 17.04 -26.35
N ASP A 428 15.51 15.76 -26.48
CA ASP A 428 14.59 14.67 -26.10
C ASP A 428 14.22 14.74 -24.61
N LEU A 429 15.20 15.01 -23.74
CA LEU A 429 14.96 15.23 -22.31
C LEU A 429 14.10 16.47 -22.06
N PHE A 430 14.33 17.57 -22.77
CA PHE A 430 13.47 18.75 -22.69
C PHE A 430 12.02 18.41 -23.08
N GLU A 431 11.82 17.67 -24.17
CA GLU A 431 10.48 17.25 -24.60
C GLU A 431 9.80 16.26 -23.62
N ARG A 432 10.55 15.40 -22.94
CA ARG A 432 10.03 14.53 -21.86
C ARG A 432 9.60 15.35 -20.65
N PHE A 433 10.42 16.31 -20.25
CA PHE A 433 10.10 17.21 -19.15
C PHE A 433 8.82 18.00 -19.47
N GLU A 434 8.71 18.60 -20.65
CA GLU A 434 7.50 19.32 -21.07
C GLU A 434 6.24 18.44 -21.17
N ARG A 435 6.40 17.14 -21.41
CA ARG A 435 5.29 16.18 -21.40
C ARG A 435 4.89 15.73 -19.98
N ASN A 436 5.62 16.19 -18.97
CA ASN A 436 5.46 15.78 -17.59
C ASN A 436 5.61 14.26 -17.41
N GLU A 437 6.61 13.66 -18.07
CA GLU A 437 6.92 12.23 -17.92
C GLU A 437 7.19 11.89 -16.45
N LEU A 438 6.51 10.87 -15.92
CA LEU A 438 6.55 10.52 -14.49
C LEU A 438 6.30 11.68 -13.52
N ASP A 439 5.51 12.67 -13.94
CA ASP A 439 5.13 13.84 -13.14
C ASP A 439 6.29 14.78 -12.73
N VAL A 440 7.44 14.66 -13.41
CA VAL A 440 8.67 15.39 -13.03
C VAL A 440 8.56 16.91 -13.17
N HIS A 441 7.81 17.42 -14.15
CA HIS A 441 7.67 18.85 -14.39
C HIS A 441 6.83 19.51 -13.31
N GLU A 442 5.63 18.97 -13.07
CA GLU A 442 4.72 19.49 -12.04
C GLU A 442 5.35 19.35 -10.64
N THR A 443 6.10 18.29 -10.39
CA THR A 443 6.77 18.08 -9.10
C THR A 443 7.94 19.05 -8.90
N VAL A 444 8.76 19.31 -9.92
CA VAL A 444 9.84 20.31 -9.83
C VAL A 444 9.26 21.72 -9.62
N GLU A 445 8.24 22.11 -10.38
CA GLU A 445 7.57 23.41 -10.26
C GLU A 445 6.93 23.60 -8.88
N SER A 446 6.19 22.59 -8.40
CA SER A 446 5.53 22.66 -7.09
C SER A 446 6.52 22.63 -5.92
N THR A 447 7.66 21.95 -6.07
CA THR A 447 8.76 21.98 -5.09
C THR A 447 9.40 23.37 -5.01
N SER A 448 9.71 23.98 -6.17
CA SER A 448 10.21 25.36 -6.23
C SER A 448 10.17 25.92 -7.65
N GLU A 449 9.47 27.03 -7.82
CA GLU A 449 9.48 27.84 -9.06
C GLU A 449 10.92 28.26 -9.45
N GLU A 450 11.81 28.48 -8.46
CA GLU A 450 13.22 28.82 -8.72
C GLU A 450 14.03 27.61 -9.21
N LEU A 451 13.74 26.39 -8.73
CA LEU A 451 14.36 25.18 -9.25
C LEU A 451 13.94 24.94 -10.69
N TYR A 452 12.65 25.06 -10.96
CA TYR A 452 12.06 24.95 -12.29
C TYR A 452 12.74 25.89 -13.30
N THR A 453 12.76 27.19 -13.03
CA THR A 453 13.37 28.18 -13.95
C THR A 453 14.86 27.92 -14.18
N ARG A 454 15.63 27.58 -13.13
CA ARG A 454 17.06 27.27 -13.29
C ARG A 454 17.28 26.00 -14.11
N PHE A 455 16.52 24.95 -13.82
CA PHE A 455 16.66 23.66 -14.50
C PHE A 455 16.28 23.78 -15.98
N GLU A 456 15.07 24.21 -16.30
CA GLU A 456 14.55 24.18 -17.66
C GLU A 456 15.06 25.37 -18.51
N GLU A 457 14.81 26.60 -18.06
CA GLU A 457 15.03 27.80 -18.87
C GLU A 457 16.52 28.17 -18.94
N GLU A 458 17.25 28.06 -17.83
CA GLU A 458 18.65 28.45 -17.78
C GLU A 458 19.59 27.32 -18.23
N HIS A 459 19.45 26.13 -17.65
CA HIS A 459 20.45 25.07 -17.81
C HIS A 459 20.13 24.09 -18.93
N LEU A 460 18.96 23.45 -18.96
CA LEU A 460 18.65 22.45 -19.99
C LEU A 460 18.55 23.09 -21.39
N SER A 461 17.81 24.18 -21.51
CA SER A 461 17.72 24.96 -22.76
C SER A 461 19.08 25.51 -23.20
N GLY A 462 19.85 26.06 -22.24
CA GLY A 462 21.20 26.57 -22.49
C GLY A 462 22.18 25.49 -22.94
N LEU A 463 22.05 24.26 -22.41
CA LEU A 463 22.90 23.13 -22.77
C LEU A 463 22.70 22.70 -24.22
N ILE A 464 21.45 22.67 -24.70
CA ILE A 464 21.11 22.37 -26.10
C ILE A 464 21.83 23.35 -27.05
N ASP A 465 21.72 24.65 -26.76
CA ASP A 465 22.38 25.68 -27.55
C ASP A 465 23.91 25.58 -27.46
N ALA A 466 24.45 25.30 -26.27
CA ALA A 466 25.88 25.13 -26.06
C ALA A 466 26.45 23.96 -26.88
N PHE A 467 25.76 22.82 -26.91
CA PHE A 467 26.16 21.66 -27.72
C PHE A 467 26.19 21.99 -29.21
N ARG A 468 25.11 22.57 -29.76
CA ARG A 468 25.03 22.96 -31.19
C ARG A 468 26.12 23.95 -31.60
N ASN A 469 26.48 24.85 -30.70
CA ASN A 469 27.48 25.88 -30.95
C ASN A 469 28.92 25.41 -30.77
N GLY A 470 29.16 24.23 -30.18
CA GLY A 470 30.51 23.78 -29.85
C GLY A 470 31.18 24.68 -28.80
N ASP A 471 30.41 25.19 -27.84
CA ASP A 471 30.89 26.12 -26.82
C ASP A 471 31.26 25.36 -25.53
N ASP A 472 32.55 25.00 -25.41
CA ASP A 472 33.06 24.19 -24.29
C ASP A 472 32.79 24.80 -22.90
N ASP A 473 32.90 26.13 -22.77
CA ASP A 473 32.70 26.82 -21.49
C ASP A 473 31.21 26.85 -21.12
N ALA A 474 30.33 27.07 -22.11
CA ALA A 474 28.88 27.02 -21.90
C ALA A 474 28.40 25.59 -21.62
N VAL A 475 28.92 24.58 -22.34
CA VAL A 475 28.61 23.16 -22.09
C VAL A 475 28.97 22.78 -20.66
N ALA A 476 30.15 23.16 -20.17
CA ALA A 476 30.54 22.90 -18.79
C ALA A 476 29.59 23.58 -17.79
N THR A 477 29.26 24.85 -18.00
CA THR A 477 28.39 25.63 -17.12
C THR A 477 26.99 25.05 -17.04
N HIS A 478 26.36 24.80 -18.19
CA HIS A 478 24.98 24.31 -18.22
C HIS A 478 24.88 22.85 -17.80
N TYR A 479 25.89 22.01 -18.09
CA TYR A 479 25.93 20.64 -17.58
C TYR A 479 25.97 20.62 -16.04
N ASP A 480 26.91 21.36 -15.43
CA ASP A 480 27.04 21.41 -13.96
C ASP A 480 25.76 22.01 -13.35
N GLY A 481 25.15 22.98 -14.02
CA GLY A 481 23.85 23.56 -13.67
C GLY A 481 22.71 22.53 -13.64
N VAL A 482 22.56 21.72 -14.70
CA VAL A 482 21.54 20.65 -14.73
C VAL A 482 21.77 19.63 -13.59
N GLN A 483 23.00 19.15 -13.41
CA GLN A 483 23.30 18.17 -12.36
C GLN A 483 22.99 18.73 -10.96
N SER A 484 23.39 19.98 -10.70
CA SER A 484 23.19 20.60 -9.39
C SER A 484 21.73 20.92 -9.09
N THR A 485 20.96 21.38 -10.08
CA THR A 485 19.53 21.71 -9.90
C THR A 485 18.68 20.47 -9.67
N LEU A 486 18.93 19.37 -10.39
CA LEU A 486 18.24 18.10 -10.15
C LEU A 486 18.61 17.48 -8.80
N SER A 487 19.88 17.56 -8.38
CA SER A 487 20.29 17.09 -7.04
C SER A 487 19.67 17.93 -5.90
N GLU A 488 19.50 19.24 -6.10
CA GLU A 488 18.81 20.12 -5.16
C GLU A 488 17.30 19.81 -5.11
N PHE A 489 16.68 19.54 -6.26
CA PHE A 489 15.30 19.06 -6.33
C PHE A 489 15.13 17.73 -5.58
N GLU A 490 15.98 16.75 -5.85
CA GLU A 490 15.94 15.43 -5.21
C GLU A 490 16.03 15.54 -3.69
N SER A 491 16.93 16.40 -3.20
CA SER A 491 17.11 16.66 -1.77
C SER A 491 15.93 17.44 -1.14
N ALA A 492 15.22 18.24 -1.92
CA ALA A 492 14.09 19.04 -1.45
C ALA A 492 12.76 18.27 -1.47
N ALA A 493 12.57 17.41 -2.46
CA ALA A 493 11.36 16.61 -2.66
C ALA A 493 11.44 15.20 -2.04
N GLY A 494 12.65 14.67 -1.84
CA GLY A 494 12.88 13.33 -1.32
C GLY A 494 13.39 13.25 0.12
N SER A 495 13.37 12.05 0.68
CA SER A 495 14.09 11.65 1.89
C SER A 495 15.48 11.09 1.56
N ALA A 496 16.35 10.93 2.56
CA ALA A 496 17.65 10.28 2.36
C ALA A 496 17.51 8.88 1.73
N THR A 497 16.48 8.11 2.11
CA THR A 497 16.19 6.78 1.55
C THR A 497 15.78 6.84 0.09
N THR A 498 14.90 7.76 -0.30
CA THR A 498 14.51 7.90 -1.71
C THR A 498 15.66 8.46 -2.55
N VAL A 499 16.35 9.49 -2.07
CA VAL A 499 17.55 10.05 -2.74
C VAL A 499 18.63 8.98 -2.94
N SER A 500 18.80 8.07 -1.98
CA SER A 500 19.71 6.93 -2.12
C SER A 500 19.38 6.04 -3.32
N GLY A 501 18.11 5.79 -3.61
CA GLY A 501 17.71 5.04 -4.81
C GLY A 501 18.08 5.76 -6.10
N VAL A 502 17.90 7.08 -6.14
CA VAL A 502 18.30 7.93 -7.27
C VAL A 502 19.82 7.90 -7.47
N GLU A 503 20.59 8.07 -6.40
CA GLU A 503 22.05 8.14 -6.44
C GLU A 503 22.70 6.78 -6.74
N ALA A 504 22.16 5.68 -6.20
CA ALA A 504 22.57 4.33 -6.58
C ALA A 504 22.37 4.10 -8.09
N GLY A 505 21.24 4.54 -8.65
CA GLY A 505 20.95 4.44 -10.07
C GLY A 505 21.89 5.31 -10.93
N TYR A 506 22.11 6.56 -10.51
CA TYR A 506 23.05 7.48 -11.16
C TYR A 506 24.46 6.89 -11.20
N MET A 507 24.96 6.38 -10.07
CA MET A 507 26.30 5.79 -9.99
C MET A 507 26.43 4.53 -10.87
N ALA A 508 25.42 3.66 -10.88
CA ALA A 508 25.40 2.50 -11.77
C ALA A 508 25.48 2.92 -13.25
N GLY A 509 24.71 3.94 -13.66
CA GLY A 509 24.79 4.53 -15.00
C GLY A 509 26.21 5.00 -15.33
N ARG A 510 26.84 5.77 -14.43
CA ARG A 510 28.22 6.25 -14.62
C ARG A 510 29.26 5.13 -14.76
N ALA A 511 29.06 3.99 -14.09
CA ALA A 511 29.93 2.82 -14.26
C ALA A 511 29.78 2.19 -15.66
N PHE A 512 28.56 2.13 -16.20
CA PHE A 512 28.33 1.66 -17.57
C PHE A 512 28.80 2.66 -18.64
N ASP A 513 28.75 3.98 -18.37
CA ASP A 513 29.37 4.99 -19.23
C ASP A 513 30.87 4.79 -19.35
N ALA A 514 31.54 4.48 -18.23
CA ALA A 514 32.95 4.14 -18.24
C ALA A 514 33.21 2.89 -19.08
N ALA A 515 32.38 1.85 -18.95
CA ALA A 515 32.49 0.64 -19.75
C ALA A 515 32.23 0.86 -21.25
N ALA A 516 31.28 1.75 -21.61
CA ALA A 516 31.02 2.13 -22.99
C ALA A 516 32.21 2.90 -23.59
N LEU A 517 32.78 3.85 -22.84
CA LEU A 517 33.95 4.59 -23.29
C LEU A 517 35.20 3.74 -23.43
N ASP A 518 35.43 2.79 -22.51
CA ASP A 518 36.49 1.78 -22.61
C ASP A 518 36.32 0.92 -23.88
N ALA A 519 35.10 0.45 -24.17
CA ALA A 519 34.81 -0.29 -25.40
C ALA A 519 35.07 0.51 -26.68
N LEU A 520 35.00 1.85 -26.60
CA LEU A 520 35.34 2.78 -27.68
C LEU A 520 36.82 3.18 -27.71
N GLY A 521 37.65 2.64 -26.81
CA GLY A 521 39.09 2.89 -26.69
C GLY A 521 39.44 4.22 -26.01
N ASN A 522 38.55 4.74 -25.16
CA ASN A 522 38.72 5.99 -24.42
C ASN A 522 39.04 5.73 -22.93
N ASP A 523 39.99 4.85 -22.64
CA ASP A 523 40.34 4.35 -21.30
C ASP A 523 40.61 5.49 -20.29
N THR A 524 41.34 6.53 -20.71
CA THR A 524 41.62 7.70 -19.85
C THR A 524 40.35 8.46 -19.45
N ARG A 525 39.34 8.51 -20.33
CA ARG A 525 38.06 9.14 -20.02
C ARG A 525 37.22 8.23 -19.14
N ALA A 526 37.21 6.93 -19.40
CA ALA A 526 36.55 5.94 -18.56
C ALA A 526 37.08 5.98 -17.11
N GLU A 527 38.40 6.04 -16.92
CA GLU A 527 39.04 6.21 -15.61
C GLU A 527 38.57 7.49 -14.90
N ALA A 528 38.51 8.60 -15.63
CA ALA A 528 38.06 9.88 -15.08
C ALA A 528 36.58 9.88 -14.67
N ILE A 529 35.73 9.06 -15.29
CA ILE A 529 34.33 8.89 -14.89
C ILE A 529 34.25 8.06 -13.61
N GLY A 530 34.95 6.93 -13.54
CA GLY A 530 35.00 6.11 -12.33
C GLY A 530 35.51 6.90 -11.12
N GLN A 531 36.59 7.66 -11.28
CA GLN A 531 37.12 8.53 -10.22
C GLN A 531 36.14 9.63 -9.78
N ALA A 532 35.38 10.20 -10.72
CA ALA A 532 34.37 11.20 -10.40
C ALA A 532 33.18 10.60 -9.65
N ALA A 533 32.74 9.39 -10.03
CA ALA A 533 31.68 8.66 -9.32
C ALA A 533 32.10 8.32 -7.88
N PHE A 534 33.34 7.85 -7.69
CA PHE A 534 33.90 7.60 -6.36
C PHE A 534 33.95 8.88 -5.52
N GLN A 535 34.45 9.98 -6.08
CA GLN A 535 34.49 11.28 -5.36
C GLN A 535 33.10 11.82 -5.01
N HIS A 536 32.10 11.56 -5.85
CA HIS A 536 30.71 11.95 -5.58
C HIS A 536 30.12 11.18 -4.41
N PHE A 537 30.35 9.86 -4.38
CA PHE A 537 29.97 9.00 -3.26
C PHE A 537 30.62 9.44 -1.95
N GLU A 538 31.94 9.63 -1.94
CA GLU A 538 32.70 10.12 -0.78
C GLU A 538 32.28 11.52 -0.31
N ALA A 539 31.64 12.32 -1.17
CA ALA A 539 31.11 13.63 -0.83
C ALA A 539 29.71 13.56 -0.17
N GLY A 540 29.20 12.37 0.07
CA GLY A 540 27.91 12.09 0.72
C GLY A 540 26.82 11.67 -0.26
N ALA A 541 26.89 12.09 -1.53
CA ALA A 541 25.89 11.77 -2.57
C ALA A 541 24.44 11.92 -2.08
N GLY A 542 24.05 13.11 -1.62
CA GLY A 542 22.69 13.35 -1.10
C GLY A 542 22.33 12.58 0.18
N GLY A 543 23.33 12.07 0.91
CA GLY A 543 23.17 11.23 2.11
C GLY A 543 23.20 9.72 1.80
N TYR A 544 23.39 9.33 0.55
CA TYR A 544 23.47 7.93 0.14
C TYR A 544 24.63 7.17 0.77
N HIS A 545 25.80 7.83 0.91
CA HIS A 545 26.98 7.23 1.52
C HIS A 545 26.71 6.79 2.95
N GLU A 546 26.22 7.72 3.78
CA GLU A 546 25.90 7.45 5.18
C GLU A 546 24.71 6.50 5.32
N ALA A 547 23.72 6.58 4.42
CA ALA A 547 22.57 5.68 4.42
C ALA A 547 22.97 4.22 4.12
N LEU A 548 23.89 4.00 3.17
CA LEU A 548 24.40 2.67 2.86
C LEU A 548 25.23 2.10 4.01
N GLU A 549 26.17 2.88 4.56
CA GLU A 549 26.99 2.48 5.70
C GLU A 549 26.12 2.08 6.90
N ALA A 550 25.05 2.85 7.17
CA ALA A 550 24.11 2.58 8.24
C ALA A 550 23.23 1.35 8.00
N ALA A 551 22.83 1.11 6.75
CA ALA A 551 21.94 0.01 6.39
C ALA A 551 22.66 -1.35 6.40
N ASP A 552 23.85 -1.42 5.80
CA ASP A 552 24.65 -2.64 5.71
C ASP A 552 26.14 -2.31 5.51
N GLU A 553 26.91 -2.34 6.59
CA GLU A 553 28.36 -2.09 6.59
C GLU A 553 29.12 -3.04 5.65
N SER A 554 28.66 -4.29 5.51
CA SER A 554 29.34 -5.27 4.65
C SER A 554 29.10 -4.99 3.16
N LEU A 555 27.89 -4.57 2.83
CA LEU A 555 27.51 -4.13 1.49
C LEU A 555 28.15 -2.80 1.12
N TYR A 556 28.30 -1.89 2.07
CA TYR A 556 29.06 -0.66 1.88
C TYR A 556 30.51 -0.95 1.46
N GLU A 557 31.19 -1.86 2.16
CA GLU A 557 32.57 -2.26 1.82
C GLU A 557 32.66 -2.94 0.43
N SER A 558 31.69 -3.80 0.06
CA SER A 558 31.67 -4.43 -1.28
C SER A 558 31.34 -3.42 -2.38
N PHE A 559 30.41 -2.51 -2.14
CA PHE A 559 30.05 -1.44 -3.07
C PHE A 559 31.25 -0.56 -3.41
N GLU A 560 32.00 -0.09 -2.41
CA GLU A 560 33.24 0.66 -2.64
C GLU A 560 34.30 -0.17 -3.37
N GLY A 561 34.47 -1.43 -2.98
CA GLY A 561 35.44 -2.33 -3.58
C GLY A 561 35.18 -2.57 -5.07
N GLU A 562 33.92 -2.77 -5.47
CA GLU A 562 33.55 -2.95 -6.87
C GLU A 562 33.65 -1.64 -7.67
N LEU A 563 33.38 -0.49 -7.06
CA LEU A 563 33.63 0.81 -7.69
C LEU A 563 35.14 1.05 -7.93
N GLU A 564 35.99 0.68 -6.96
CA GLU A 564 37.44 0.71 -7.13
C GLU A 564 37.91 -0.29 -8.20
N ALA A 565 37.24 -1.44 -8.34
CA ALA A 565 37.53 -2.41 -9.39
C ALA A 565 37.25 -1.84 -10.80
N VAL A 566 36.18 -1.06 -10.97
CA VAL A 566 35.90 -0.32 -12.22
C VAL A 566 37.05 0.64 -12.54
N ILE A 567 37.49 1.43 -11.56
CA ILE A 567 38.61 2.38 -11.74
C ILE A 567 39.91 1.63 -12.05
N THR A 568 40.19 0.53 -11.36
CA THR A 568 41.42 -0.24 -11.53
C THR A 568 41.50 -0.87 -12.92
N ALA A 569 40.40 -1.42 -13.43
CA ALA A 569 40.35 -2.00 -14.78
C ALA A 569 40.71 -0.96 -15.85
N THR A 570 40.14 0.26 -15.76
CA THR A 570 40.47 1.35 -16.70
C THR A 570 41.95 1.73 -16.66
N GLY A 571 42.55 1.87 -15.46
CA GLY A 571 43.96 2.24 -15.30
C GLY A 571 44.94 1.15 -15.72
N ALA A 572 44.50 -0.12 -15.73
CA ALA A 572 45.27 -1.27 -16.17
C ALA A 572 45.12 -1.56 -17.69
N GLY A 573 44.18 -0.91 -18.37
CA GLY A 573 43.80 -1.23 -19.75
C GLY A 573 43.13 -2.61 -19.87
N GLU A 574 42.41 -3.01 -18.82
CA GLU A 574 41.59 -4.21 -18.76
C GLU A 574 40.13 -3.86 -19.10
N ASP A 575 39.37 -4.86 -19.55
CA ASP A 575 37.95 -4.67 -19.91
C ASP A 575 37.14 -4.19 -18.69
N VAL A 576 36.50 -3.03 -18.82
CA VAL A 576 35.79 -2.36 -17.73
C VAL A 576 34.37 -2.90 -17.55
N TYR A 577 33.84 -3.59 -18.55
CA TYR A 577 32.47 -4.06 -18.51
C TYR A 577 32.19 -5.14 -17.42
N PRO A 578 33.06 -6.15 -17.21
CA PRO A 578 32.88 -7.09 -16.11
C PRO A 578 32.82 -6.47 -14.69
N PRO A 579 33.73 -5.56 -14.27
CA PRO A 579 33.58 -4.89 -12.98
C PRO A 579 32.36 -3.96 -12.93
N ALA A 580 31.99 -3.28 -14.03
CA ALA A 580 30.76 -2.48 -14.05
C ALA A 580 29.50 -3.32 -13.78
N LYS A 581 29.45 -4.58 -14.25
CA LYS A 581 28.35 -5.50 -13.93
C LYS A 581 28.33 -5.94 -12.46
N GLN A 582 29.49 -6.16 -11.85
CA GLN A 582 29.57 -6.50 -10.43
C GLN A 582 29.13 -5.31 -9.58
N PHE A 583 29.64 -4.11 -9.89
CA PHE A 583 29.20 -2.86 -9.25
C PHE A 583 27.69 -2.61 -9.40
N ASN A 584 27.09 -2.91 -10.55
CA ASN A 584 25.63 -2.85 -10.73
C ASN A 584 24.88 -3.76 -9.75
N GLY A 585 25.41 -4.96 -9.47
CA GLY A 585 24.85 -5.85 -8.47
C GLY A 585 24.84 -5.23 -7.08
N GLU A 586 25.98 -4.65 -6.66
CA GLU A 586 26.10 -3.95 -5.37
C GLU A 586 25.22 -2.69 -5.31
N ALA A 587 25.12 -1.92 -6.40
CA ALA A 587 24.25 -0.73 -6.49
C ALA A 587 22.76 -1.08 -6.44
N VAL A 588 22.35 -2.20 -7.05
CA VAL A 588 20.96 -2.67 -6.92
C VAL A 588 20.72 -3.23 -5.51
N ALA A 589 21.68 -3.96 -4.93
CA ALA A 589 21.59 -4.46 -3.57
C ALA A 589 21.48 -3.32 -2.55
N SER A 590 22.22 -2.22 -2.73
CA SER A 590 22.18 -1.06 -1.83
C SER A 590 20.81 -0.38 -1.84
N MET A 591 20.13 -0.30 -2.99
CA MET A 591 18.75 0.19 -3.06
C MET A 591 17.83 -0.61 -2.12
N TYR A 592 17.93 -1.94 -2.15
CA TYR A 592 17.12 -2.80 -1.28
C TYR A 592 17.56 -2.75 0.18
N ALA A 593 18.86 -2.70 0.45
CA ALA A 593 19.39 -2.61 1.81
C ALA A 593 18.98 -1.28 2.47
N ILE A 594 19.03 -0.17 1.75
CA ILE A 594 18.64 1.15 2.28
C ILE A 594 17.12 1.28 2.38
N VAL A 595 16.35 0.76 1.43
CA VAL A 595 14.89 0.71 1.60
C VAL A 595 14.48 -0.22 2.74
N GLY A 596 15.19 -1.33 2.95
CA GLY A 596 14.93 -2.29 4.04
C GLY A 596 15.56 -1.93 5.40
N GLY A 597 16.59 -1.09 5.43
CA GLY A 597 17.43 -0.81 6.61
C GLY A 597 17.68 0.67 6.89
N GLY A 598 17.21 1.57 6.03
CA GLY A 598 17.45 3.00 6.14
C GLY A 598 16.65 3.63 7.28
N GLY A 599 17.22 3.68 8.48
CA GLY A 599 16.98 4.69 9.54
C GLY A 599 15.58 4.84 10.16
N GLY A 600 14.54 4.32 9.52
CA GLY A 600 13.20 4.09 10.00
C GLY A 600 12.83 2.68 9.59
N GLY A 601 13.50 1.69 10.19
CA GLY A 601 13.07 0.30 10.02
C GLY A 601 11.56 0.25 10.26
N SER A 602 10.85 -0.56 9.47
CA SER A 602 9.46 -0.91 9.72
C SER A 602 9.29 -0.97 11.23
N HIS A 603 8.41 -0.16 11.83
CA HIS A 603 8.27 -0.19 13.29
C HIS A 603 7.58 -1.49 13.72
N THR A 604 7.82 -2.62 13.02
CA THR A 604 7.37 -3.99 13.23
C THR A 604 7.69 -4.46 14.63
N ASP A 605 8.86 -4.16 15.20
CA ASP A 605 9.15 -4.45 16.61
C ASP A 605 8.19 -3.70 17.55
N ALA A 606 7.94 -2.41 17.27
CA ALA A 606 6.99 -1.62 18.03
C ALA A 606 5.53 -2.04 17.77
N ALA A 607 5.21 -2.50 16.57
CA ALA A 607 3.91 -3.02 16.17
C ALA A 607 3.62 -4.38 16.84
N SER A 608 4.58 -5.32 16.80
CA SER A 608 4.58 -6.60 17.52
C SER A 608 4.41 -6.33 19.02
N THR A 609 5.13 -5.36 19.55
CA THR A 609 4.97 -4.89 20.93
C THR A 609 3.54 -4.41 21.23
N VAL A 610 2.93 -3.59 20.36
CA VAL A 610 1.54 -3.13 20.53
C VAL A 610 0.56 -4.30 20.50
N MET A 611 0.75 -5.26 19.60
CA MET A 611 -0.13 -6.43 19.50
C MET A 611 0.05 -7.40 20.68
N HIS A 612 1.27 -7.60 21.19
CA HIS A 612 1.50 -8.38 22.39
C HIS A 612 0.88 -7.73 23.64
N ASP A 613 0.97 -6.40 23.77
CA ASP A 613 0.27 -5.66 24.83
C ASP A 613 -1.26 -5.80 24.69
N THR A 614 -1.78 -5.77 23.46
CA THR A 614 -3.20 -5.94 23.16
C THR A 614 -3.70 -7.34 23.53
N PHE A 615 -2.93 -8.38 23.18
CA PHE A 615 -3.19 -9.76 23.56
C PHE A 615 -3.18 -9.94 25.08
N ALA A 616 -2.11 -9.49 25.75
CA ALA A 616 -2.01 -9.59 27.21
C ALA A 616 -3.14 -8.84 27.92
N HIS A 617 -3.57 -7.69 27.40
CA HIS A 617 -4.69 -6.94 27.92
C HIS A 617 -6.02 -7.69 27.72
N PHE A 618 -6.25 -8.26 26.54
CA PHE A 618 -7.48 -9.03 26.27
C PHE A 618 -7.61 -10.22 27.23
N GLU A 619 -6.56 -11.01 27.42
CA GLU A 619 -6.57 -12.17 28.33
C GLU A 619 -7.00 -11.84 29.77
N GLU A 620 -6.70 -10.63 30.26
CA GLU A 620 -7.06 -10.19 31.61
C GLU A 620 -8.33 -9.32 31.65
N ALA A 621 -8.88 -8.98 30.48
CA ALA A 621 -9.99 -8.04 30.37
C ALA A 621 -11.35 -8.68 30.71
N ARG A 622 -12.23 -7.89 31.33
CA ARG A 622 -13.63 -8.25 31.56
C ARG A 622 -14.34 -8.70 30.27
N VAL A 623 -13.99 -8.10 29.13
CA VAL A 623 -14.62 -8.39 27.83
C VAL A 623 -14.27 -9.79 27.30
N HIS A 624 -13.18 -10.41 27.76
CA HIS A 624 -12.79 -11.76 27.37
C HIS A 624 -13.84 -12.79 27.84
N GLU A 625 -14.12 -12.82 29.15
CA GLU A 625 -15.17 -13.69 29.69
C GLU A 625 -16.55 -13.34 29.11
N MET A 626 -16.84 -12.05 28.90
CA MET A 626 -18.11 -11.62 28.29
C MET A 626 -18.30 -12.14 26.87
N LEU A 627 -17.25 -12.10 26.04
CA LEU A 627 -17.31 -12.56 24.66
C LEU A 627 -17.40 -14.09 24.61
N GLU A 628 -16.61 -14.79 25.42
CA GLU A 628 -16.64 -16.25 25.54
C GLU A 628 -18.04 -16.77 25.95
N ASP A 629 -18.71 -16.06 26.88
CA ASP A 629 -20.06 -16.37 27.34
C ASP A 629 -21.16 -15.98 26.32
N ALA A 630 -20.94 -14.91 25.54
CA ALA A 630 -21.90 -14.40 24.57
C ALA A 630 -21.94 -15.28 23.30
N ASP A 631 -20.79 -15.53 22.68
CA ASP A 631 -20.68 -16.36 21.48
C ASP A 631 -19.30 -17.02 21.38
N ARG A 632 -19.28 -18.35 21.46
CA ARG A 632 -18.04 -19.15 21.39
C ARG A 632 -17.31 -18.99 20.07
N ASN A 633 -18.03 -18.92 18.95
CA ASN A 633 -17.40 -18.83 17.62
C ASN A 633 -16.79 -17.45 17.40
N ALA A 634 -17.46 -16.39 17.87
CA ALA A 634 -16.93 -15.04 17.82
C ALA A 634 -15.66 -14.90 18.68
N TYR A 635 -15.68 -15.48 19.89
CA TYR A 635 -14.50 -15.57 20.75
C TYR A 635 -13.33 -16.30 20.07
N GLU A 636 -13.55 -17.53 19.57
CA GLU A 636 -12.50 -18.33 18.93
C GLU A 636 -11.97 -17.68 17.64
N THR A 637 -12.82 -16.99 16.88
CA THR A 637 -12.41 -16.25 15.66
C THR A 637 -11.59 -15.01 16.03
N PHE A 638 -12.00 -14.26 17.05
CA PHE A 638 -11.24 -13.10 17.52
C PHE A 638 -9.83 -13.49 18.00
N GLU A 639 -9.71 -14.56 18.79
CA GLU A 639 -8.41 -15.05 19.24
C GLU A 639 -7.55 -15.59 18.10
N ALA A 640 -8.15 -16.32 17.15
CA ALA A 640 -7.42 -16.85 16.01
C ALA A 640 -6.82 -15.75 15.12
N GLU A 641 -7.59 -14.71 14.81
CA GLU A 641 -7.09 -13.60 13.99
C GLU A 641 -6.08 -12.73 14.76
N LEU A 642 -6.21 -12.63 16.08
CA LEU A 642 -5.21 -11.96 16.93
C LEU A 642 -3.87 -12.71 16.92
N ASP A 643 -3.89 -14.04 17.02
CA ASP A 643 -2.70 -14.91 16.95
C ASP A 643 -2.07 -14.93 15.54
N ALA A 644 -2.91 -14.95 14.50
CA ALA A 644 -2.47 -14.84 13.12
C ALA A 644 -1.79 -13.48 12.86
N TYR A 645 -2.30 -12.41 13.47
CA TYR A 645 -1.69 -11.09 13.36
C TYR A 645 -0.34 -10.99 14.06
N LEU A 646 -0.21 -11.56 15.26
CA LEU A 646 1.10 -11.70 15.92
C LEU A 646 2.08 -12.50 15.07
N THR A 647 1.62 -13.62 14.48
CA THR A 647 2.45 -14.43 13.57
C THR A 647 2.90 -13.63 12.36
N ALA A 648 2.02 -12.83 11.74
CA ALA A 648 2.37 -11.99 10.61
C ALA A 648 3.43 -10.93 10.98
N LEU A 649 3.38 -10.39 12.19
CA LEU A 649 4.38 -9.43 12.68
C LEU A 649 5.72 -10.10 13.02
N ASP A 650 5.70 -11.32 13.56
CA ASP A 650 6.91 -12.03 14.00
C ASP A 650 7.61 -12.79 12.85
N GLU A 651 6.90 -13.14 11.77
CA GLU A 651 7.39 -13.95 10.65
C GLU A 651 7.44 -13.20 9.31
N ASP A 652 7.43 -11.86 9.31
CA ASP A 652 7.42 -10.99 8.11
C ASP A 652 6.28 -11.34 7.12
N GLY A 653 5.09 -11.63 7.64
CA GLY A 653 3.88 -11.90 6.87
C GLY A 653 3.15 -10.63 6.38
N ASP A 654 1.99 -10.80 5.74
CA ASP A 654 1.15 -9.66 5.32
C ASP A 654 0.41 -9.04 6.52
N VAL A 655 1.08 -8.09 7.17
CA VAL A 655 0.58 -7.31 8.31
C VAL A 655 -0.71 -6.55 7.95
N GLY A 656 -0.84 -6.07 6.71
CA GLY A 656 -2.01 -5.32 6.26
C GLY A 656 -3.25 -6.21 6.21
N ALA A 657 -3.13 -7.37 5.57
CA ALA A 657 -4.21 -8.36 5.51
C ALA A 657 -4.59 -8.89 6.91
N ALA A 658 -3.58 -9.17 7.75
CA ALA A 658 -3.83 -9.63 9.12
C ALA A 658 -4.58 -8.57 9.96
N ALA A 659 -4.25 -7.29 9.81
CA ALA A 659 -4.95 -6.20 10.48
C ALA A 659 -6.41 -6.06 10.01
N ASP A 660 -6.70 -6.28 8.72
CA ASP A 660 -8.05 -6.24 8.17
C ASP A 660 -8.90 -7.43 8.62
N ASN A 661 -8.30 -8.62 8.72
CA ASN A 661 -8.96 -9.80 9.27
C ASN A 661 -9.26 -9.63 10.76
N PHE A 662 -8.28 -9.17 11.55
CA PHE A 662 -8.47 -8.88 12.97
C PHE A 662 -9.55 -7.81 13.19
N ALA A 663 -9.62 -6.79 12.33
CA ALA A 663 -10.68 -5.80 12.40
C ALA A 663 -12.08 -6.38 12.08
N SER A 664 -12.16 -7.30 11.12
CA SER A 664 -13.40 -7.99 10.79
C SER A 664 -13.86 -8.92 11.92
N ALA A 665 -12.93 -9.66 12.53
CA ALA A 665 -13.19 -10.48 13.71
C ALA A 665 -13.58 -9.64 14.94
N SER A 666 -12.99 -8.46 15.09
CA SER A 666 -13.38 -7.48 16.11
C SER A 666 -14.82 -7.01 15.91
N GLN A 667 -15.21 -6.70 14.68
CA GLN A 667 -16.59 -6.34 14.36
C GLN A 667 -17.56 -7.50 14.63
N TYR A 668 -17.18 -8.74 14.32
CA TYR A 668 -17.97 -9.92 14.68
C TYR A 668 -18.21 -10.01 16.19
N ALA A 669 -17.15 -9.86 16.98
CA ALA A 669 -17.21 -9.88 18.44
C ALA A 669 -18.09 -8.75 19.02
N GLN A 670 -18.05 -7.55 18.42
CA GLN A 670 -18.93 -6.44 18.81
C GLN A 670 -20.42 -6.81 18.64
N PHE A 671 -20.80 -7.41 17.51
CA PHE A 671 -22.18 -7.84 17.28
C PHE A 671 -22.57 -9.04 18.14
N ALA A 672 -21.65 -9.96 18.42
CA ALA A 672 -21.88 -11.08 19.33
C ALA A 672 -22.25 -10.64 20.76
N LEU A 673 -21.55 -9.64 21.30
CA LEU A 673 -21.81 -9.10 22.64
C LEU A 673 -23.21 -8.48 22.80
N VAL A 674 -23.90 -8.20 21.70
CA VAL A 674 -25.27 -7.64 21.68
C VAL A 674 -26.30 -8.60 21.10
N ASP A 675 -25.96 -9.89 20.95
CA ASP A 675 -26.82 -10.94 20.38
C ASP A 675 -27.28 -10.59 18.94
N GLY A 676 -26.39 -9.95 18.17
CA GLY A 676 -26.66 -9.42 16.83
C GLY A 676 -25.84 -10.08 15.72
N VAL A 677 -25.30 -11.27 15.92
CA VAL A 677 -24.41 -11.94 14.93
C VAL A 677 -25.01 -12.12 13.55
N GLU A 678 -26.34 -12.20 13.46
CA GLU A 678 -27.08 -12.32 12.19
C GLU A 678 -27.12 -11.02 11.38
N ASP A 679 -26.77 -9.90 12.02
CA ASP A 679 -26.78 -8.55 11.44
C ASP A 679 -25.37 -8.07 11.03
N VAL A 680 -24.34 -8.90 11.21
CA VAL A 680 -22.93 -8.55 10.99
C VAL A 680 -22.67 -8.19 9.52
N PRO A 681 -22.16 -6.98 9.22
CA PRO A 681 -21.95 -6.50 7.85
C PRO A 681 -20.55 -6.87 7.31
N VAL A 682 -20.00 -8.04 7.68
CA VAL A 682 -18.71 -8.52 7.16
C VAL A 682 -18.77 -9.99 6.74
N ASP A 683 -18.12 -10.30 5.62
CA ASP A 683 -17.91 -11.67 5.17
C ASP A 683 -16.77 -12.29 5.98
N LEU A 684 -17.09 -13.18 6.93
CA LEU A 684 -16.12 -13.80 7.84
C LEU A 684 -15.83 -15.25 7.46
N GLN A 685 -14.56 -15.62 7.59
CA GLN A 685 -14.14 -17.02 7.64
C GLN A 685 -14.22 -17.50 9.10
N LEU A 686 -15.34 -18.11 9.50
CA LEU A 686 -15.59 -18.52 10.88
C LEU A 686 -14.64 -19.65 11.34
N ALA A 687 -14.10 -19.52 12.56
CA ALA A 687 -13.37 -20.60 13.22
C ALA A 687 -14.29 -21.84 13.40
N GLY A 688 -13.96 -22.96 12.76
CA GLY A 688 -14.62 -24.26 12.97
C GLY A 688 -15.96 -24.52 12.24
N GLY A 689 -16.43 -23.64 11.36
CA GLY A 689 -17.71 -23.78 10.65
C GLY A 689 -17.66 -24.63 9.36
N SER A 690 -18.23 -25.85 9.41
CA SER A 690 -18.70 -26.58 8.22
C SER A 690 -20.12 -26.09 7.87
N GLY A 691 -20.32 -25.64 6.63
CA GLY A 691 -21.38 -24.69 6.24
C GLY A 691 -22.86 -25.11 6.32
N SER A 692 -23.72 -24.10 6.41
CA SER A 692 -25.16 -23.97 6.03
C SER A 692 -25.65 -22.65 6.67
N SER A 693 -26.40 -21.70 6.10
CA SER A 693 -27.24 -21.57 4.89
C SER A 693 -27.80 -20.14 4.85
N GLY A 694 -28.07 -19.56 3.66
CA GLY A 694 -29.13 -18.54 3.52
C GLY A 694 -28.93 -17.49 2.43
N GLU A 695 -29.44 -17.74 1.22
CA GLU A 695 -29.53 -16.79 0.10
C GLU A 695 -30.27 -15.48 0.46
N SER A 696 -29.65 -14.32 0.20
CA SER A 696 -30.27 -13.25 -0.60
C SER A 696 -29.29 -12.12 -0.97
N GLY A 697 -29.06 -11.93 -2.28
CA GLY A 697 -29.11 -10.59 -2.90
C GLY A 697 -27.82 -9.79 -3.09
N HIS A 698 -27.06 -10.12 -4.14
CA HIS A 698 -26.17 -9.26 -4.94
C HIS A 698 -25.78 -7.84 -4.45
N GLY A 699 -24.47 -7.68 -4.23
CA GLY A 699 -23.65 -6.47 -4.37
C GLY A 699 -22.48 -6.57 -3.38
N GLY A 700 -21.19 -6.50 -3.70
CA GLY A 700 -20.48 -6.23 -4.93
C GLY A 700 -19.04 -5.92 -4.53
N HIS A 701 -18.19 -6.93 -4.35
CA HIS A 701 -16.74 -6.80 -4.23
C HIS A 701 -16.07 -7.42 -5.46
N GLY A 702 -15.03 -6.75 -5.95
CA GLY A 702 -14.38 -7.03 -7.23
C GLY A 702 -13.67 -8.38 -7.29
N GLY A 703 -14.42 -9.42 -7.63
CA GLY A 703 -13.87 -10.67 -8.17
C GLY A 703 -13.76 -10.54 -9.68
N SER A 704 -12.61 -10.92 -10.24
CA SER A 704 -12.41 -11.12 -11.68
C SER A 704 -13.58 -11.93 -12.29
N ASP A 705 -13.91 -11.68 -13.56
CA ASP A 705 -15.02 -12.29 -14.34
C ASP A 705 -14.89 -13.83 -14.52
N LEU A 706 -14.15 -14.51 -13.65
CA LEU A 706 -13.86 -15.93 -13.67
C LEU A 706 -15.09 -16.77 -13.31
N GLN A 707 -15.37 -17.76 -14.14
CA GLN A 707 -16.49 -18.68 -14.02
C GLN A 707 -15.99 -20.12 -14.02
N GLY A 708 -16.57 -20.95 -13.17
CA GLY A 708 -16.40 -22.40 -13.24
C GLY A 708 -17.05 -23.02 -14.48
N GLY A 709 -16.69 -24.27 -14.75
CA GLY A 709 -17.34 -25.10 -15.79
C GLY A 709 -18.49 -25.96 -15.26
N PRO A 710 -19.17 -26.71 -16.14
CA PRO A 710 -20.22 -27.66 -15.74
C PRO A 710 -19.72 -28.80 -14.82
N ASN A 711 -18.40 -28.96 -14.67
CA ASN A 711 -17.72 -29.93 -13.84
C ASN A 711 -16.97 -29.30 -12.64
N VAL A 712 -17.21 -28.00 -12.39
CA VAL A 712 -16.82 -27.30 -11.16
C VAL A 712 -18.08 -27.15 -10.32
N VAL A 713 -18.05 -27.67 -9.10
CA VAL A 713 -19.20 -27.81 -8.22
C VAL A 713 -18.95 -27.11 -6.88
N GLU A 714 -20.01 -26.70 -6.20
CA GLU A 714 -19.91 -26.14 -4.85
C GLU A 714 -19.60 -27.22 -3.82
N GLY A 715 -18.59 -26.96 -2.99
CA GLY A 715 -18.04 -27.89 -2.01
C GLY A 715 -17.39 -29.13 -2.63
N VAL A 716 -17.00 -30.06 -1.75
CA VAL A 716 -16.54 -31.40 -2.14
C VAL A 716 -17.76 -32.34 -2.13
N PRO A 717 -18.09 -33.02 -3.24
CA PRO A 717 -19.19 -33.99 -3.24
C PRO A 717 -18.98 -35.13 -2.26
N GLU A 718 -20.04 -35.55 -1.57
CA GLU A 718 -19.99 -36.70 -0.64
C GLU A 718 -19.61 -38.02 -1.30
N ASP A 719 -19.74 -38.11 -2.63
CA ASP A 719 -19.38 -39.29 -3.43
C ASP A 719 -18.02 -39.17 -4.14
N ALA A 720 -17.16 -38.23 -3.72
CA ALA A 720 -15.76 -38.22 -4.08
C ALA A 720 -15.01 -39.30 -3.28
N ASP A 721 -14.29 -40.18 -3.97
CA ASP A 721 -13.48 -41.23 -3.35
C ASP A 721 -12.16 -40.67 -2.79
N HIS A 722 -11.63 -39.61 -3.42
CA HIS A 722 -10.39 -38.94 -3.04
C HIS A 722 -10.50 -37.42 -3.18
N VAL A 723 -9.74 -36.68 -2.37
CA VAL A 723 -9.65 -35.22 -2.42
C VAL A 723 -8.20 -34.80 -2.59
N VAL A 724 -7.97 -33.84 -3.48
CA VAL A 724 -6.70 -33.12 -3.66
C VAL A 724 -6.97 -31.66 -3.30
N ASP A 725 -6.27 -31.14 -2.29
CA ASP A 725 -6.36 -29.73 -1.93
C ASP A 725 -5.52 -28.89 -2.90
N MET A 726 -6.11 -27.82 -3.42
CA MET A 726 -5.44 -26.79 -4.21
C MET A 726 -5.11 -25.63 -3.29
N THR A 727 -3.89 -25.67 -2.75
CA THR A 727 -3.34 -24.59 -1.91
C THR A 727 -2.77 -23.50 -2.79
N ALA A 728 -2.10 -22.48 -2.22
CA ALA A 728 -1.77 -21.24 -2.91
C ALA A 728 -1.13 -21.44 -4.31
N VAL A 729 -0.19 -22.38 -4.45
CA VAL A 729 0.47 -22.72 -5.73
C VAL A 729 0.79 -24.23 -5.84
N ALA A 730 0.03 -25.10 -5.17
CA ALA A 730 0.32 -26.54 -5.14
C ALA A 730 -0.93 -27.43 -5.09
N TYR A 731 -0.79 -28.66 -5.63
CA TYR A 731 -1.75 -29.75 -5.41
C TYR A 731 -1.27 -30.63 -4.25
N GLU A 732 -2.14 -30.90 -3.29
CA GLU A 732 -1.83 -31.73 -2.12
C GLU A 732 -2.83 -32.89 -1.96
N PRO A 733 -2.39 -34.16 -2.11
CA PRO A 733 -1.05 -34.58 -2.52
C PRO A 733 -0.77 -34.29 -4.01
N ALA A 734 0.50 -34.02 -4.33
CA ALA A 734 0.95 -33.80 -5.73
C ALA A 734 0.95 -35.10 -6.56
N GLU A 735 1.06 -36.27 -5.91
CA GLU A 735 0.91 -37.58 -6.54
C GLU A 735 -0.15 -38.41 -5.80
N LEU A 736 -1.16 -38.87 -6.52
CA LEU A 736 -2.27 -39.66 -5.99
C LEU A 736 -2.40 -40.98 -6.75
N THR A 737 -2.42 -42.11 -6.06
CA THR A 737 -2.69 -43.43 -6.66
C THR A 737 -4.11 -43.88 -6.33
N ILE A 738 -4.92 -44.20 -7.35
CA ILE A 738 -6.35 -44.54 -7.24
C ILE A 738 -6.70 -45.80 -8.05
N SER A 739 -7.89 -46.38 -7.82
CA SER A 739 -8.40 -47.49 -8.64
C SER A 739 -9.17 -46.98 -9.87
N ALA A 740 -9.16 -47.73 -10.97
CA ALA A 740 -10.04 -47.43 -12.10
C ALA A 740 -11.53 -47.41 -11.66
N GLY A 741 -12.20 -46.29 -11.94
CA GLY A 741 -13.58 -46.00 -11.55
C GLY A 741 -13.72 -45.01 -10.37
N ASP A 742 -12.62 -44.67 -9.69
CA ASP A 742 -12.64 -43.72 -8.57
C ASP A 742 -12.88 -42.27 -9.05
N LYS A 743 -13.61 -41.50 -8.23
CA LYS A 743 -13.82 -40.06 -8.41
C LYS A 743 -12.85 -39.26 -7.55
N VAL A 744 -12.13 -38.33 -8.17
CA VAL A 744 -11.25 -37.36 -7.50
C VAL A 744 -11.90 -35.98 -7.52
N ALA A 745 -11.89 -35.30 -6.36
CA ALA A 745 -12.27 -33.90 -6.23
C ALA A 745 -11.04 -33.05 -5.94
N TRP A 746 -10.81 -32.03 -6.75
CA TRP A 746 -9.80 -31.00 -6.48
C TRP A 746 -10.48 -29.82 -5.81
N LYS A 747 -10.24 -29.66 -4.51
CA LYS A 747 -10.89 -28.67 -3.65
C LYS A 747 -10.04 -27.42 -3.60
N TYR A 748 -10.64 -26.26 -3.84
CA TYR A 748 -9.95 -25.00 -3.54
C TYR A 748 -9.70 -24.89 -2.03
N ALA A 749 -8.44 -24.71 -1.63
CA ALA A 749 -8.03 -24.59 -0.23
C ALA A 749 -7.46 -23.20 0.10
N ALA A 750 -6.66 -22.60 -0.79
CA ALA A 750 -6.09 -21.25 -0.62
C ALA A 750 -5.56 -20.67 -1.95
N GLY A 751 -5.27 -19.37 -1.97
CA GLY A 751 -4.59 -18.67 -3.09
C GLY A 751 -5.52 -18.07 -4.13
N GLU A 752 -5.02 -17.79 -5.32
CA GLU A 752 -5.86 -17.32 -6.43
C GLU A 752 -6.71 -18.44 -7.02
N ALA A 753 -7.61 -18.11 -7.95
CA ALA A 753 -8.40 -19.12 -8.64
C ALA A 753 -7.50 -20.16 -9.33
N HIS A 754 -7.89 -21.43 -9.25
CA HIS A 754 -7.12 -22.55 -9.82
C HIS A 754 -7.82 -23.15 -11.04
N SER A 755 -7.08 -23.89 -11.84
CA SER A 755 -7.64 -24.84 -12.81
C SER A 755 -7.07 -26.23 -12.56
N VAL A 756 -7.64 -27.23 -13.22
CA VAL A 756 -7.08 -28.58 -13.26
C VAL A 756 -7.14 -29.05 -14.70
N THR A 757 -5.99 -29.14 -15.35
CA THR A 757 -5.89 -29.34 -16.80
C THR A 757 -4.94 -30.49 -17.09
N ALA A 758 -5.42 -31.54 -17.75
CA ALA A 758 -4.56 -32.65 -18.13
C ALA A 758 -3.55 -32.23 -19.22
N TYR A 759 -2.31 -32.73 -19.14
CA TYR A 759 -1.40 -32.65 -20.29
C TYR A 759 -1.88 -33.60 -21.38
N GLU A 760 -2.27 -33.07 -22.55
CA GLU A 760 -2.88 -33.88 -23.62
C GLU A 760 -1.94 -34.98 -24.13
N ASP A 761 -0.62 -34.76 -24.08
CA ASP A 761 0.41 -35.72 -24.48
C ASP A 761 0.90 -36.64 -23.35
N LYS A 762 0.40 -36.45 -22.12
CA LYS A 762 0.80 -37.24 -20.93
C LYS A 762 -0.36 -37.92 -20.20
N ILE A 763 -1.46 -38.15 -20.90
CA ILE A 763 -2.52 -39.08 -20.47
C ILE A 763 -2.39 -40.43 -21.20
N PRO A 764 -2.87 -41.55 -20.63
CA PRO A 764 -2.73 -42.88 -21.24
C PRO A 764 -3.43 -43.01 -22.59
N GLU A 765 -2.87 -43.82 -23.50
CA GLU A 765 -3.47 -44.07 -24.82
C GLU A 765 -4.90 -44.64 -24.68
N GLY A 766 -5.88 -43.90 -25.20
CA GLY A 766 -7.30 -44.26 -25.13
C GLY A 766 -8.06 -43.63 -23.95
N ALA A 767 -7.41 -42.82 -23.10
CA ALA A 767 -8.10 -41.95 -22.14
C ALA A 767 -8.83 -40.79 -22.86
N SER A 768 -9.99 -40.39 -22.34
CA SER A 768 -10.64 -39.14 -22.75
C SER A 768 -9.93 -37.95 -22.12
N TYR A 769 -9.83 -36.84 -22.87
CA TYR A 769 -9.27 -35.60 -22.34
C TYR A 769 -10.15 -35.04 -21.20
N TRP A 770 -9.53 -34.38 -20.22
CA TRP A 770 -10.22 -33.83 -19.06
C TRP A 770 -9.57 -32.53 -18.57
N ALA A 771 -10.42 -31.56 -18.23
CA ALA A 771 -10.02 -30.31 -17.58
C ALA A 771 -11.21 -29.69 -16.81
N SER A 772 -10.92 -28.87 -15.80
CA SER A 772 -11.91 -27.95 -15.20
C SER A 772 -12.43 -26.99 -16.27
N GLY A 773 -13.74 -26.73 -16.31
CA GLY A 773 -14.34 -25.98 -17.42
C GLY A 773 -15.07 -26.85 -18.45
N GLY A 774 -14.81 -28.17 -18.47
CA GLY A 774 -15.46 -29.12 -19.37
C GLY A 774 -14.96 -29.05 -20.81
N PHE A 775 -13.70 -28.66 -20.99
CA PHE A 775 -13.06 -28.52 -22.30
C PHE A 775 -12.67 -29.87 -22.91
N GLU A 776 -12.63 -29.93 -24.25
CA GLU A 776 -12.36 -31.16 -25.00
C GLU A 776 -10.88 -31.35 -25.40
N SER A 777 -10.01 -30.35 -25.16
CA SER A 777 -8.56 -30.41 -25.41
C SER A 777 -7.78 -29.43 -24.53
N GLN A 778 -6.45 -29.59 -24.45
CA GLN A 778 -5.58 -28.72 -23.63
C GLN A 778 -5.61 -27.28 -24.11
N SER A 779 -5.42 -27.06 -25.42
CA SER A 779 -5.51 -25.71 -26.00
C SER A 779 -6.87 -25.03 -25.75
N ALA A 780 -7.97 -25.80 -25.69
CA ALA A 780 -9.29 -25.23 -25.40
C ALA A 780 -9.45 -24.86 -23.91
N ALA A 781 -8.77 -25.57 -23.01
CA ALA A 781 -8.73 -25.24 -21.59
C ALA A 781 -7.88 -23.99 -21.32
N GLU A 782 -6.72 -23.88 -21.98
CA GLU A 782 -5.85 -22.69 -21.91
C GLU A 782 -6.57 -21.44 -22.43
N THR A 783 -7.13 -21.48 -23.65
CA THR A 783 -7.95 -20.36 -24.16
C THR A 783 -9.19 -20.10 -23.30
N GLY A 784 -9.78 -21.16 -22.74
CA GLY A 784 -10.91 -21.04 -21.84
C GLY A 784 -10.56 -20.28 -20.56
N TRP A 785 -9.38 -20.54 -20.01
CA TRP A 785 -8.84 -19.84 -18.86
C TRP A 785 -8.63 -18.35 -19.15
N ASP A 786 -8.04 -18.00 -20.30
CA ASP A 786 -7.87 -16.61 -20.75
C ASP A 786 -9.21 -15.86 -20.91
N GLU A 787 -10.27 -16.59 -21.26
CA GLU A 787 -11.66 -16.07 -21.34
C GLU A 787 -12.39 -16.09 -19.98
N GLY A 788 -11.69 -16.40 -18.90
CA GLY A 788 -12.21 -16.47 -17.54
C GLY A 788 -13.13 -17.66 -17.29
N LYS A 789 -12.85 -18.83 -17.88
CA LYS A 789 -13.66 -20.05 -17.72
C LYS A 789 -12.84 -21.22 -17.21
N GLY A 790 -13.50 -22.11 -16.48
CA GLY A 790 -12.85 -23.30 -15.92
C GLY A 790 -12.14 -23.05 -14.60
N ALA A 791 -12.40 -21.90 -13.98
CA ALA A 791 -11.88 -21.53 -12.67
C ALA A 791 -12.53 -22.33 -11.54
N VAL A 792 -11.70 -22.82 -10.63
CA VAL A 792 -12.09 -23.36 -9.34
C VAL A 792 -11.68 -22.34 -8.28
N GLN A 793 -12.68 -21.73 -7.65
CA GLN A 793 -12.52 -20.62 -6.71
C GLN A 793 -12.91 -21.07 -5.30
N SER A 794 -12.76 -20.16 -4.32
CA SER A 794 -13.20 -20.41 -2.94
C SER A 794 -14.62 -20.94 -2.88
N GLY A 795 -14.81 -22.00 -2.10
CA GLY A 795 -16.08 -22.73 -1.99
C GLY A 795 -16.36 -23.74 -3.12
N HIS A 796 -15.53 -23.84 -4.17
CA HIS A 796 -15.73 -24.77 -5.28
C HIS A 796 -14.71 -25.93 -5.30
N SER A 797 -15.06 -27.01 -5.98
CA SER A 797 -14.18 -28.13 -6.34
C SER A 797 -14.37 -28.54 -7.80
N TYR A 798 -13.29 -28.94 -8.47
CA TYR A 798 -13.36 -29.65 -9.76
C TYR A 798 -13.48 -31.15 -9.51
N VAL A 799 -14.28 -31.88 -10.30
CA VAL A 799 -14.46 -33.33 -10.14
C VAL A 799 -14.22 -34.11 -11.43
N HIS A 800 -13.50 -35.24 -11.33
CA HIS A 800 -13.27 -36.15 -12.44
C HIS A 800 -13.30 -37.63 -11.99
N THR A 801 -13.82 -38.52 -12.83
CA THR A 801 -13.81 -39.98 -12.61
C THR A 801 -12.89 -40.65 -13.63
N PHE A 802 -11.91 -41.39 -13.14
CA PHE A 802 -10.87 -41.98 -13.99
C PHE A 802 -11.19 -43.43 -14.39
N GLU A 803 -11.44 -43.68 -15.67
CA GLU A 803 -11.76 -45.02 -16.18
C GLU A 803 -10.55 -45.76 -16.79
N THR A 804 -9.55 -45.02 -17.26
CA THR A 804 -8.41 -45.58 -17.99
C THR A 804 -7.18 -45.71 -17.09
N THR A 805 -6.70 -46.94 -16.90
CA THR A 805 -5.48 -47.24 -16.14
C THR A 805 -4.24 -46.60 -16.77
N GLY A 806 -3.33 -46.12 -15.93
CA GLY A 806 -2.09 -45.47 -16.32
C GLY A 806 -1.86 -44.16 -15.57
N THR A 807 -0.78 -43.47 -15.92
CA THR A 807 -0.41 -42.18 -15.34
C THR A 807 -1.08 -41.04 -16.11
N HIS A 808 -1.78 -40.16 -15.40
CA HIS A 808 -2.37 -38.93 -15.93
C HIS A 808 -1.68 -37.74 -15.25
N GLU A 809 -0.81 -37.05 -15.97
CA GLU A 809 -0.20 -35.80 -15.49
C GLU A 809 -1.12 -34.61 -15.81
N TYR A 810 -1.21 -33.66 -14.87
CA TYR A 810 -2.05 -32.46 -15.00
C TYR A 810 -1.39 -31.25 -14.35
N PHE A 811 -1.89 -30.07 -14.64
CA PHE A 811 -1.35 -28.79 -14.16
C PHE A 811 -2.46 -27.76 -13.93
N CYS A 812 -2.11 -26.72 -13.18
CA CYS A 812 -2.91 -25.53 -13.02
C CYS A 812 -2.43 -24.48 -14.04
N ILE A 813 -3.28 -24.05 -14.97
CA ILE A 813 -2.93 -23.09 -16.04
C ILE A 813 -2.26 -21.82 -15.51
N PRO A 814 -2.81 -21.08 -14.51
CA PRO A 814 -2.14 -19.86 -14.02
C PRO A 814 -0.88 -20.13 -13.20
N HIS A 815 -0.71 -21.34 -12.65
CA HIS A 815 0.35 -21.64 -11.67
C HIS A 815 1.32 -22.74 -12.15
N GLU A 816 1.31 -23.10 -13.44
CA GLU A 816 2.18 -24.13 -14.00
C GLU A 816 3.65 -23.75 -13.87
N ALA A 817 3.97 -22.48 -14.16
CA ALA A 817 5.33 -21.93 -14.04
C ALA A 817 5.84 -21.95 -12.60
N ALA A 818 4.95 -21.79 -11.61
CA ALA A 818 5.24 -21.94 -10.18
C ALA A 818 5.39 -23.41 -9.74
N GLY A 819 5.22 -24.36 -10.66
CA GLY A 819 5.38 -25.79 -10.40
C GLY A 819 4.12 -26.47 -9.88
N MET A 820 2.94 -25.86 -10.05
CA MET A 820 1.65 -26.45 -9.66
C MET A 820 1.23 -27.56 -10.65
N VAL A 821 1.95 -28.67 -10.61
CA VAL A 821 1.73 -29.88 -11.40
C VAL A 821 1.36 -31.03 -10.49
N GLY A 822 0.51 -31.92 -10.98
CA GLY A 822 0.06 -33.09 -10.25
C GLY A 822 0.04 -34.35 -11.11
N THR A 823 0.01 -35.50 -10.45
CA THR A 823 -0.03 -36.80 -11.11
C THR A 823 -1.08 -37.70 -10.47
N VAL A 824 -2.00 -38.24 -11.27
CA VAL A 824 -2.91 -39.32 -10.86
C VAL A 824 -2.44 -40.63 -11.50
N VAL A 825 -2.10 -41.62 -10.69
CA VAL A 825 -1.78 -42.98 -11.12
C VAL A 825 -3.01 -43.87 -10.92
N VAL A 826 -3.57 -44.39 -12.01
CA VAL A 826 -4.77 -45.23 -12.00
C VAL A 826 -4.39 -46.70 -12.21
N GLU A 827 -4.69 -47.56 -11.24
CA GLU A 827 -4.35 -49.01 -11.28
C GLU A 827 -5.54 -49.96 -11.48
#